data_AF-A0A3E0PYG0-F1
#
_entry.id   AF-A0A3E0PYG0-F1
#
_cell.length_a   1.000
_cell.length_b   1.000
_cell.length_c   1.000
_cell.angle_alpha   90.00
_cell.angle_beta   90.00
_cell.angle_gamma   90.00
#
_symmetry.space_group_name_H-M   'P 1'
#
loop_
_entity.id
_entity.type
_entity.pdbx_description
1 polymer ?
#
loop_
_entity_poly.entity_id
_entity_poly.type
_entity_poly.pdbx_seq_one_letter_code
_entity_poly.pdbx_strand_id
1 'polypeptide(L)'
;MTPMRCLLPLCVGLLLTPGLLPAADFTTNFNNIDDRTWIGPHFWANRLHDWRIGDGRVECIAAQPRLKLRTLQLLTHRLADEPGSFEITVQVGLLNDNVESVSESSAAGFLIGVGGADQDHRSAALIHGAHGRGGGCFFGITSRGQLVIRRNATSPEFEVVKQTVPEQLDLTAGATLRLQARSLSNGTYMVDLTVLPTRRGEYGEGLTWFSVQTTEAFGADFVGGIALASHPGSQQENKFGGRWWFDDLQLSGDRVESHPERGLGPIVSTMYTVSRSTMKMTAQFMPIAADAPRTAALQVEQADGAWHTVDEAEIEEPSYTALFRDDAWDASIEDNYRVVYPSGDDEAAHYHGTIRRDPIDKEKIVVAGFTGNHNNAHGFAREGYNFVQNIWFPHADITRAVAAHKPDLLFFSGDQVYEGDSPTFADTNPANIKLDYLYKWYLWCWAYRDLTKDIPTICIPDDHDIYQGNIWGQGGRKAVSPEPDRYTPNQPRDHDGGYVHPADFVAMVERTQTANLPDPYNTEPIDQGLTTYYTDLVWGQVGVAVLEDRKFKSGCNRTDMPPSGTGRPDHFNDPDFDVSDLDVEGATLLGEKQLQFIDEFAQDWDGQLMKMAVSQTIFANMATHHGRNLDRLIADLDSNGWPQSGRNRAVDALRKGFIFHLGGDQHLATIVHHGIEHHGDAIWSFCVPSVANFYPRAWAPELAGEYSWPPPETFTGPRYDGFGHPVTVYAATNPGRDMGHEPRELHDKMPGYGIVRLNKTERMITMECWPRSADPSRPGAKQYAGWPKTIRQSDNYAPKPVGYLADLKVIGVDSPVVQVVDADTGEVAWTLRILGNEYRVPAITDGEYRVIVRDGESSKTLENLKPLAAPKETRVRF
;
A
#
# COMPACT_ATOMS: atom_id res chain seq x y z
N MET A 1 -37.92 -17.67 -71.98
CA MET A 1 -36.90 -18.27 -71.11
C MET A 1 -35.72 -17.32 -71.13
N THR A 2 -35.63 -16.52 -70.07
CA THR A 2 -34.90 -15.25 -70.01
C THR A 2 -33.95 -15.33 -68.82
N PRO A 3 -32.65 -15.02 -68.97
CA PRO A 3 -31.71 -15.13 -67.87
C PRO A 3 -31.74 -13.88 -66.99
N MET A 4 -31.65 -14.13 -65.68
CA MET A 4 -31.75 -13.17 -64.58
C MET A 4 -30.47 -12.32 -64.52
N ARG A 5 -30.62 -10.99 -64.60
CA ARG A 5 -29.55 -10.00 -64.39
C ARG A 5 -29.48 -9.62 -62.91
N CYS A 6 -28.28 -9.61 -62.35
CA CYS A 6 -27.97 -9.08 -61.03
C CYS A 6 -28.35 -7.60 -60.91
N LEU A 7 -29.09 -7.26 -59.86
CA LEU A 7 -29.38 -5.88 -59.43
C LEU A 7 -28.36 -5.47 -58.36
N LEU A 8 -27.57 -4.42 -58.66
CA LEU A 8 -26.85 -3.65 -57.65
C LEU A 8 -27.86 -2.84 -56.82
N PRO A 9 -27.77 -2.79 -55.48
CA PRO A 9 -28.42 -1.75 -54.70
C PRO A 9 -27.51 -0.51 -54.62
N LEU A 10 -28.14 0.63 -54.85
CA LEU A 10 -27.62 1.98 -54.80
C LEU A 10 -27.23 2.32 -53.34
N CYS A 11 -25.94 2.51 -53.05
CA CYS A 11 -25.51 3.08 -51.77
C CYS A 11 -25.84 4.58 -51.74
N VAL A 12 -26.89 4.95 -51.02
CA VAL A 12 -27.16 6.34 -50.63
C VAL A 12 -26.17 6.70 -49.52
N GLY A 13 -25.20 7.55 -49.82
CA GLY A 13 -24.33 8.15 -48.81
C GLY A 13 -25.14 9.09 -47.92
N LEU A 14 -25.41 8.67 -46.68
CA LEU A 14 -25.73 9.61 -45.61
C LEU A 14 -24.44 10.36 -45.27
N LEU A 15 -24.36 11.62 -45.67
CA LEU A 15 -23.50 12.61 -45.04
C LEU A 15 -23.97 12.74 -43.59
N LEU A 16 -23.33 12.00 -42.68
CA LEU A 16 -23.36 12.29 -41.26
C LEU A 16 -22.68 13.65 -41.08
N THR A 17 -23.47 14.69 -40.86
CA THR A 17 -22.97 15.91 -40.25
C THR A 17 -22.34 15.52 -38.91
N PRO A 18 -21.14 16.00 -38.55
CA PRO A 18 -20.62 15.81 -37.22
C PRO A 18 -21.61 16.49 -36.27
N GLY A 19 -22.37 15.70 -35.51
CA GLY A 19 -23.13 16.24 -34.39
C GLY A 19 -22.11 16.85 -33.43
N LEU A 20 -22.26 18.13 -33.12
CA LEU A 20 -21.56 18.72 -31.97
C LEU A 20 -21.91 17.83 -30.76
N LEU A 21 -20.90 17.22 -30.16
CA LEU A 21 -21.05 16.64 -28.83
C LEU A 21 -21.52 17.77 -27.90
N PRO A 22 -22.57 17.58 -27.09
CA PRO A 22 -22.96 18.57 -26.07
C PRO A 22 -21.74 18.94 -25.20
N ALA A 23 -21.65 20.23 -24.85
CA ALA A 23 -20.59 20.75 -23.99
C ALA A 23 -20.57 19.99 -22.65
N ALA A 24 -19.37 19.65 -22.17
CA ALA A 24 -19.14 18.92 -20.92
C ALA A 24 -19.21 19.87 -19.71
N ASP A 25 -20.30 20.61 -19.59
CA ASP A 25 -20.47 21.61 -18.53
C ASP A 25 -20.58 20.92 -17.16
N PHE A 26 -19.98 21.53 -16.14
CA PHE A 26 -20.00 21.07 -14.76
C PHE A 26 -20.48 22.18 -13.84
N THR A 27 -21.31 21.86 -12.86
CA THR A 27 -21.79 22.79 -11.84
C THR A 27 -21.95 22.05 -10.52
N THR A 28 -21.48 22.65 -9.44
CA THR A 28 -21.68 22.12 -8.08
C THR A 28 -21.79 23.27 -7.07
N ASN A 29 -22.58 23.05 -6.03
CA ASN A 29 -22.66 23.88 -4.83
C ASN A 29 -22.80 22.96 -3.61
N PHE A 30 -22.55 23.49 -2.42
CA PHE A 30 -22.46 22.67 -1.22
C PHE A 30 -23.59 22.94 -0.21
N ASN A 31 -24.62 23.69 -0.60
CA ASN A 31 -25.68 24.15 0.30
C ASN A 31 -26.52 23.03 0.95
N ASN A 32 -26.57 21.85 0.33
CA ASN A 32 -27.34 20.69 0.80
C ASN A 32 -26.45 19.51 1.19
N ILE A 33 -25.16 19.76 1.45
CA ILE A 33 -24.22 18.72 1.88
C ILE A 33 -23.88 18.96 3.35
N ASP A 34 -24.10 17.94 4.17
CA ASP A 34 -23.77 17.98 5.60
C ASP A 34 -22.27 18.16 5.85
N ASP A 35 -21.94 18.80 6.97
CA ASP A 35 -20.57 19.03 7.42
C ASP A 35 -19.77 17.72 7.49
N ARG A 36 -18.67 17.68 6.74
CA ARG A 36 -17.79 16.50 6.64
C ARG A 36 -16.45 16.85 6.01
N THR A 37 -15.47 15.95 6.12
CA THR A 37 -14.14 16.15 5.53
C THR A 37 -14.08 15.70 4.06
N TRP A 38 -14.80 14.63 3.69
CA TRP A 38 -14.87 14.21 2.29
C TRP A 38 -15.77 15.13 1.47
N ILE A 39 -15.18 15.88 0.54
CA ILE A 39 -15.92 16.88 -0.23
C ILE A 39 -16.97 16.23 -1.15
N GLY A 40 -16.59 15.18 -1.88
CA GLY A 40 -17.50 14.45 -2.75
C GLY A 40 -16.76 13.70 -3.86
N PRO A 41 -17.47 12.90 -4.67
CA PRO A 41 -16.87 11.98 -5.63
C PRO A 41 -16.09 12.67 -6.74
N HIS A 42 -16.44 13.92 -7.06
CA HIS A 42 -15.77 14.69 -8.10
C HIS A 42 -14.40 15.23 -7.69
N PHE A 43 -14.03 15.13 -6.41
CA PHE A 43 -12.92 15.89 -5.85
C PHE A 43 -11.87 15.04 -5.15
N TRP A 44 -10.63 15.50 -5.20
CA TRP A 44 -9.54 15.03 -4.35
C TRP A 44 -8.90 16.18 -3.58
N ALA A 45 -8.97 16.11 -2.25
CA ALA A 45 -8.39 17.09 -1.34
C ALA A 45 -6.96 16.70 -0.98
N ASN A 46 -5.98 17.55 -1.31
CA ASN A 46 -4.59 17.29 -0.88
C ASN A 46 -4.41 17.62 0.60
N ARG A 47 -4.15 16.56 1.38
CA ARG A 47 -4.35 16.43 2.84
C ARG A 47 -5.82 16.56 3.21
N LEU A 48 -6.42 15.41 3.52
CA LEU A 48 -7.85 15.28 3.77
C LEU A 48 -8.33 16.27 4.84
N HIS A 49 -7.63 16.36 5.97
CA HIS A 49 -7.96 17.25 7.09
C HIS A 49 -7.65 18.74 6.87
N ASP A 50 -7.05 19.13 5.74
CA ASP A 50 -6.88 20.55 5.39
C ASP A 50 -8.16 21.14 4.77
N TRP A 51 -9.13 20.29 4.39
CA TRP A 51 -10.38 20.64 3.72
C TRP A 51 -11.60 20.09 4.46
N ARG A 52 -12.72 20.80 4.35
CA ARG A 52 -14.02 20.32 4.83
C ARG A 52 -15.16 20.97 4.06
N ILE A 53 -16.34 20.39 4.17
CA ILE A 53 -17.59 21.12 3.98
C ILE A 53 -18.00 21.67 5.35
N GLY A 54 -18.33 22.95 5.38
CA GLY A 54 -18.79 23.66 6.57
C GLY A 54 -19.63 24.85 6.16
N ASP A 55 -20.77 25.08 6.82
CA ASP A 55 -21.69 26.18 6.53
C ASP A 55 -22.17 26.21 5.06
N GLY A 56 -22.40 25.03 4.45
CA GLY A 56 -22.91 24.90 3.08
C GLY A 56 -21.91 25.26 1.98
N ARG A 57 -20.61 25.31 2.29
CA ARG A 57 -19.51 25.65 1.37
C ARG A 57 -18.29 24.77 1.64
N VAL A 58 -17.35 24.75 0.70
CA VAL A 58 -16.05 24.09 0.91
C VAL A 58 -15.08 25.05 1.57
N GLU A 59 -14.38 24.57 2.59
CA GLU A 59 -13.46 25.35 3.41
C GLU A 59 -12.07 24.72 3.42
N CYS A 60 -11.05 25.47 3.02
CA CYS A 60 -9.66 25.12 3.26
C CYS A 60 -9.18 25.79 4.55
N ILE A 61 -9.00 24.98 5.60
CA ILE A 61 -8.64 25.44 6.94
C ILE A 61 -7.13 25.50 7.18
N ALA A 62 -6.32 25.09 6.20
CA ALA A 62 -4.87 25.15 6.23
C ALA A 62 -4.36 26.59 6.36
N ALA A 63 -3.74 26.92 7.49
CA ALA A 63 -3.23 28.27 7.77
C ALA A 63 -1.70 28.34 7.87
N GLN A 64 -0.98 27.22 7.86
CA GLN A 64 0.48 27.22 8.07
C GLN A 64 1.20 27.66 6.78
N PRO A 65 2.18 28.59 6.81
CA PRO A 65 2.87 29.06 5.60
C PRO A 65 3.53 27.98 4.74
N ARG A 66 3.91 26.84 5.33
CA ARG A 66 4.46 25.68 4.59
C ARG A 66 3.43 24.98 3.71
N LEU A 67 2.13 25.17 3.96
CA LEU A 67 1.01 24.59 3.21
C LEU A 67 0.65 25.47 2.01
N LYS A 68 1.65 25.83 1.21
CA LYS A 68 1.47 26.66 0.01
C LYS A 68 0.52 25.96 -0.97
N LEU A 69 -0.33 26.73 -1.67
CA LEU A 69 -1.16 26.25 -2.79
C LEU A 69 -1.76 24.86 -2.51
N ARG A 70 -2.47 24.71 -1.40
CA ARG A 70 -3.25 23.48 -1.12
C ARG A 70 -4.36 23.40 -2.15
N THR A 71 -4.52 22.23 -2.75
CA THR A 71 -5.44 22.04 -3.87
C THR A 71 -6.60 21.11 -3.52
N LEU A 72 -7.76 21.43 -4.07
CA LEU A 72 -8.90 20.55 -4.22
C LEU A 72 -9.06 20.30 -5.72
N GLN A 73 -8.63 19.12 -6.16
CA GLN A 73 -8.54 18.74 -7.57
C GLN A 73 -9.90 18.24 -8.07
N LEU A 74 -10.31 18.67 -9.26
CA LEU A 74 -11.49 18.17 -9.95
C LEU A 74 -11.11 16.93 -10.76
N LEU A 75 -11.53 15.75 -10.31
CA LEU A 75 -11.17 14.45 -10.89
C LEU A 75 -11.90 14.16 -12.20
N THR A 76 -13.15 14.57 -12.26
CA THR A 76 -14.10 14.19 -13.31
C THR A 76 -14.06 15.12 -14.53
N HIS A 77 -13.29 16.19 -14.49
CA HIS A 77 -13.18 17.11 -15.62
C HIS A 77 -11.73 17.58 -15.80
N ARG A 78 -11.34 17.81 -17.05
CA ARG A 78 -10.02 18.34 -17.43
C ARG A 78 -10.13 19.24 -18.66
N LEU A 79 -9.05 19.94 -18.98
CA LEU A 79 -8.92 20.67 -20.24
C LEU A 79 -8.21 19.82 -21.30
N ALA A 80 -8.82 19.75 -22.48
CA ALA A 80 -8.28 19.12 -23.69
C ALA A 80 -7.09 19.89 -24.28
N ASP A 81 -6.27 19.22 -25.10
CA ASP A 81 -5.17 19.85 -25.85
C ASP A 81 -5.68 20.69 -27.04
N GLU A 82 -6.88 20.39 -27.54
CA GLU A 82 -7.43 21.05 -28.72
C GLU A 82 -7.70 22.56 -28.51
N PRO A 83 -7.50 23.40 -29.54
CA PRO A 83 -7.85 24.82 -29.49
C PRO A 83 -9.35 25.01 -29.23
N GLY A 84 -9.67 26.00 -28.40
CA GLY A 84 -11.04 26.34 -28.07
C GLY A 84 -11.10 27.34 -26.93
N SER A 85 -12.21 27.34 -26.22
CA SER A 85 -12.49 28.18 -25.06
C SER A 85 -12.90 27.38 -23.83
N PHE A 86 -12.70 28.01 -22.67
CA PHE A 86 -13.31 27.57 -21.42
C PHE A 86 -13.65 28.78 -20.54
N GLU A 87 -14.64 28.59 -19.68
CA GLU A 87 -15.01 29.49 -18.60
C GLU A 87 -15.11 28.69 -17.31
N ILE A 88 -14.46 29.17 -16.26
CA ILE A 88 -14.60 28.65 -14.90
C ILE A 88 -14.96 29.79 -13.95
N THR A 89 -15.97 29.57 -13.10
CA THR A 89 -16.46 30.52 -12.12
C THR A 89 -16.56 29.85 -10.76
N VAL A 90 -16.20 30.56 -9.68
CA VAL A 90 -16.38 30.09 -8.30
C VAL A 90 -16.63 31.28 -7.37
N GLN A 91 -17.46 31.11 -6.35
CA GLN A 91 -17.48 32.01 -5.20
C GLN A 91 -16.26 31.72 -4.32
N VAL A 92 -15.61 32.77 -3.81
CA VAL A 92 -14.42 32.67 -2.98
C VAL A 92 -14.43 33.72 -1.89
N GLY A 93 -14.01 33.37 -0.68
CA GLY A 93 -13.85 34.33 0.41
C GLY A 93 -12.94 33.84 1.53
N LEU A 94 -12.63 34.74 2.46
CA LEU A 94 -11.80 34.44 3.62
C LEU A 94 -12.64 33.84 4.76
N LEU A 95 -12.07 32.84 5.44
CA LEU A 95 -12.54 32.30 6.72
C LEU A 95 -11.96 33.04 7.93
N ASN A 96 -11.13 34.04 7.70
CA ASN A 96 -10.62 34.92 8.74
C ASN A 96 -11.61 36.07 8.92
N ASP A 97 -11.92 36.43 10.17
CA ASP A 97 -12.90 37.48 10.49
C ASP A 97 -12.45 38.90 10.09
N ASN A 98 -11.16 39.10 9.82
CA ASN A 98 -10.60 40.38 9.43
C ASN A 98 -9.49 40.22 8.39
N VAL A 99 -9.71 40.79 7.20
CA VAL A 99 -8.74 40.80 6.09
C VAL A 99 -7.41 41.43 6.48
N GLU A 100 -7.42 42.49 7.28
CA GLU A 100 -6.19 43.18 7.73
C GLU A 100 -5.33 42.32 8.65
N SER A 101 -5.87 41.25 9.23
CA SER A 101 -5.10 40.31 10.05
C SER A 101 -4.41 39.22 9.23
N VAL A 102 -4.66 39.13 7.92
CA VAL A 102 -4.18 38.05 7.05
C VAL A 102 -2.89 38.45 6.34
N SER A 103 -2.01 37.47 6.11
CA SER A 103 -0.80 37.64 5.30
C SER A 103 -1.14 38.21 3.94
N GLU A 104 -0.39 39.22 3.51
CA GLU A 104 -0.68 39.98 2.29
C GLU A 104 -0.44 39.17 1.01
N SER A 105 0.37 38.12 1.10
CA SER A 105 0.63 37.16 0.02
C SER A 105 -0.32 35.96 0.05
N SER A 106 -1.26 35.90 1.00
CA SER A 106 -2.36 34.93 0.98
C SER A 106 -3.18 35.10 -0.29
N ALA A 107 -3.59 33.99 -0.91
CA ALA A 107 -4.35 34.02 -2.15
C ALA A 107 -5.25 32.79 -2.32
N ALA A 108 -6.29 32.91 -3.14
CA ALA A 108 -7.12 31.80 -3.56
C ALA A 108 -7.57 31.94 -5.02
N GLY A 109 -7.88 30.82 -5.67
CA GLY A 109 -8.35 30.81 -7.04
C GLY A 109 -8.24 29.44 -7.71
N PHE A 110 -7.90 29.46 -8.99
CA PHE A 110 -7.82 28.26 -9.84
C PHE A 110 -6.38 27.87 -10.09
N LEU A 111 -6.09 26.56 -10.11
CA LEU A 111 -4.88 25.99 -10.66
C LEU A 111 -5.25 25.20 -11.93
N ILE A 112 -4.77 25.64 -13.08
CA ILE A 112 -5.16 25.15 -14.40
C ILE A 112 -4.00 24.42 -15.08
N GLY A 113 -4.31 23.34 -15.81
CA GLY A 113 -3.35 22.55 -16.58
C GLY A 113 -2.40 21.72 -15.74
N VAL A 114 -2.90 21.22 -14.62
CA VAL A 114 -2.15 20.37 -13.70
C VAL A 114 -1.83 19.03 -14.38
N GLY A 115 -0.55 18.66 -14.40
CA GLY A 115 -0.07 17.40 -14.96
C GLY A 115 0.02 17.31 -16.49
N GLY A 116 -0.44 18.31 -17.24
CA GLY A 116 -0.34 18.34 -18.70
C GLY A 116 -1.21 17.29 -19.41
N ALA A 117 -0.85 16.94 -20.65
CA ALA A 117 -1.63 16.02 -21.49
C ALA A 117 -1.58 14.56 -21.00
N ASP A 118 -0.38 14.05 -20.74
CA ASP A 118 -0.12 12.60 -20.68
C ASP A 118 -0.08 12.00 -19.27
N GLN A 119 -0.11 12.82 -18.21
CA GLN A 119 -0.02 12.31 -16.84
C GLN A 119 -1.32 11.62 -16.41
N ASP A 120 -1.21 10.49 -15.69
CA ASP A 120 -2.37 9.80 -15.10
C ASP A 120 -3.09 10.78 -14.16
N HIS A 121 -4.42 10.85 -14.29
CA HIS A 121 -5.27 11.76 -13.53
C HIS A 121 -5.10 11.62 -12.00
N ARG A 122 -4.79 10.42 -11.52
CA ARG A 122 -4.55 10.12 -10.10
C ARG A 122 -3.23 10.74 -9.65
N SER A 123 -2.18 10.61 -10.46
CA SER A 123 -0.90 11.29 -10.20
C SER A 123 -1.07 12.81 -10.22
N ALA A 124 -1.79 13.35 -11.21
CA ALA A 124 -2.07 14.77 -11.33
C ALA A 124 -2.87 15.31 -10.13
N ALA A 125 -3.75 14.49 -9.54
CA ALA A 125 -4.51 14.83 -8.35
C ALA A 125 -3.63 15.09 -7.11
N LEU A 126 -2.37 14.65 -7.08
CA LEU A 126 -1.45 14.96 -5.98
C LEU A 126 -0.79 16.32 -6.10
N ILE A 127 -0.83 16.99 -7.26
CA ILE A 127 -0.03 18.19 -7.50
C ILE A 127 -0.57 19.37 -6.67
N HIS A 128 0.32 19.92 -5.84
CA HIS A 128 0.09 21.08 -4.98
C HIS A 128 1.43 21.64 -4.48
N GLY A 129 1.42 22.79 -3.79
CA GLY A 129 2.63 23.30 -3.13
C GLY A 129 3.50 24.23 -3.98
N ALA A 130 4.80 23.95 -4.03
CA ALA A 130 5.76 24.81 -4.72
C ALA A 130 5.67 24.70 -6.26
N HIS A 131 6.42 25.59 -6.93
CA HIS A 131 6.49 25.58 -8.38
C HIS A 131 7.36 24.43 -8.88
N GLY A 132 7.09 23.99 -10.11
CA GLY A 132 7.89 22.96 -10.77
C GLY A 132 7.17 22.33 -11.96
N ARG A 133 7.91 21.60 -12.81
CA ARG A 133 7.41 21.06 -14.08
C ARG A 133 6.14 20.23 -13.86
N GLY A 134 5.07 20.55 -14.61
CA GLY A 134 3.74 19.94 -14.47
C GLY A 134 2.83 20.62 -13.44
N GLY A 135 3.32 21.67 -12.76
CA GLY A 135 2.60 22.40 -11.71
C GLY A 135 1.47 23.32 -12.18
N GLY A 136 1.24 23.47 -13.49
CA GLY A 136 0.17 24.28 -14.07
C GLY A 136 0.35 25.80 -13.90
N CYS A 137 -0.76 26.53 -14.08
CA CYS A 137 -0.86 27.98 -13.92
C CYS A 137 -1.94 28.35 -12.90
N PHE A 138 -1.57 29.14 -11.90
CA PHE A 138 -2.50 29.68 -10.91
C PHE A 138 -3.06 31.03 -11.36
N PHE A 139 -4.36 31.20 -11.21
CA PHE A 139 -5.10 32.45 -11.43
C PHE A 139 -5.96 32.73 -10.21
N GLY A 140 -5.79 33.87 -9.56
CA GLY A 140 -6.49 34.10 -8.31
C GLY A 140 -6.50 35.53 -7.83
N ILE A 141 -7.00 35.67 -6.61
CA ILE A 141 -7.11 36.93 -5.88
C ILE A 141 -6.35 36.80 -4.56
N THR A 142 -5.59 37.85 -4.19
CA THR A 142 -4.90 37.90 -2.90
C THR A 142 -5.82 38.39 -1.78
N SER A 143 -5.42 38.26 -0.52
CA SER A 143 -6.10 38.87 0.64
C SER A 143 -6.21 40.40 0.52
N ARG A 144 -5.33 41.04 -0.27
CA ARG A 144 -5.41 42.47 -0.60
C ARG A 144 -6.39 42.79 -1.74
N GLY A 145 -7.08 41.79 -2.29
CA GLY A 145 -7.97 41.95 -3.43
C GLY A 145 -7.27 42.07 -4.79
N GLN A 146 -5.95 41.83 -4.85
CA GLN A 146 -5.18 41.97 -6.09
C GLN A 146 -5.35 40.73 -6.97
N LEU A 147 -5.52 40.91 -8.29
CA LEU A 147 -5.47 39.76 -9.21
C LEU A 147 -4.03 39.37 -9.47
N VAL A 148 -3.80 38.06 -9.36
CA VAL A 148 -2.48 37.47 -9.56
C VAL A 148 -2.52 36.31 -10.53
N ILE A 149 -1.44 36.19 -11.30
CA ILE A 149 -1.13 35.01 -12.10
C ILE A 149 0.19 34.45 -11.57
N ARG A 150 0.28 33.13 -11.47
CA ARG A 150 1.56 32.46 -11.24
C ARG A 150 1.70 31.29 -12.20
N ARG A 151 2.73 31.33 -13.04
CA ARG A 151 3.15 30.18 -13.84
C ARG A 151 3.81 29.15 -12.93
N ASN A 152 3.00 28.40 -12.19
CA ASN A 152 3.47 27.47 -11.18
C ASN A 152 4.32 26.34 -11.79
N ALA A 153 4.26 26.12 -13.10
CA ALA A 153 5.20 25.25 -13.81
C ALA A 153 6.67 25.74 -13.76
N THR A 154 6.91 27.06 -13.67
CA THR A 154 8.22 27.68 -13.93
C THR A 154 8.63 28.78 -12.96
N SER A 155 7.71 29.33 -12.16
CA SER A 155 7.96 30.48 -11.29
C SER A 155 7.32 30.32 -9.90
N PRO A 156 8.06 30.65 -8.83
CA PRO A 156 7.51 30.72 -7.47
C PRO A 156 6.69 31.99 -7.22
N GLU A 157 6.84 33.03 -8.05
CA GLU A 157 6.31 34.37 -7.80
C GLU A 157 4.87 34.54 -8.30
N PHE A 158 4.07 35.27 -7.53
CA PHE A 158 2.78 35.80 -7.97
C PHE A 158 3.00 37.11 -8.72
N GLU A 159 2.69 37.12 -10.01
CA GLU A 159 2.64 38.33 -10.81
C GLU A 159 1.33 39.06 -10.56
N VAL A 160 1.41 40.28 -10.02
CA VAL A 160 0.23 41.14 -9.82
C VAL A 160 -0.17 41.77 -11.15
N VAL A 161 -1.24 41.25 -11.75
CA VAL A 161 -1.77 41.72 -13.03
C VAL A 161 -2.80 42.85 -12.85
N LYS A 162 -3.35 43.03 -11.64
CA LYS A 162 -4.21 44.17 -11.28
C LYS A 162 -4.01 44.57 -9.81
N GLN A 163 -3.55 45.80 -9.59
CA GLN A 163 -3.39 46.38 -8.24
C GLN A 163 -4.62 47.10 -7.70
N THR A 164 -5.40 47.76 -8.57
CA THR A 164 -6.53 48.61 -8.12
C THR A 164 -7.76 47.77 -7.83
N VAL A 165 -8.21 47.83 -6.58
CA VAL A 165 -9.38 47.14 -6.05
C VAL A 165 -10.46 48.20 -5.73
N PRO A 166 -11.75 47.94 -5.99
CA PRO A 166 -12.84 48.81 -5.53
C PRO A 166 -12.82 48.91 -4.00
N GLU A 167 -13.07 50.10 -3.45
CA GLU A 167 -13.20 50.33 -2.00
C GLU A 167 -14.25 49.43 -1.32
N GLN A 168 -15.12 48.80 -2.12
CA GLN A 168 -16.26 47.98 -1.69
C GLN A 168 -15.95 46.47 -1.63
N LEU A 169 -14.74 46.02 -2.02
CA LEU A 169 -14.41 44.59 -1.94
C LEU A 169 -14.12 44.18 -0.49
N ASP A 170 -15.06 43.45 0.11
CA ASP A 170 -14.87 42.76 1.38
C ASP A 170 -14.79 41.24 1.16
N LEU A 171 -13.59 40.68 1.24
CA LEU A 171 -13.37 39.25 1.04
C LEU A 171 -13.92 38.38 2.19
N THR A 172 -14.31 38.96 3.33
CA THR A 172 -15.03 38.21 4.38
C THR A 172 -16.48 37.93 3.97
N ALA A 173 -17.07 38.79 3.14
CA ALA A 173 -18.39 38.62 2.53
C ALA A 173 -18.36 37.82 1.21
N GLY A 174 -17.17 37.54 0.70
CA GLY A 174 -16.93 36.77 -0.53
C GLY A 174 -17.04 37.58 -1.82
N ALA A 175 -16.50 37.01 -2.89
CA ALA A 175 -16.56 37.50 -4.27
C ALA A 175 -16.75 36.33 -5.24
N THR A 176 -17.25 36.59 -6.43
CA THR A 176 -17.24 35.60 -7.52
C THR A 176 -16.02 35.86 -8.40
N LEU A 177 -15.14 34.86 -8.50
CA LEU A 177 -13.99 34.86 -9.41
C LEU A 177 -14.37 34.12 -10.70
N ARG A 178 -14.14 34.75 -11.85
CA ARG A 178 -14.36 34.14 -13.16
C ARG A 178 -13.09 34.20 -13.99
N LEU A 179 -12.69 33.08 -14.56
CA LEU A 179 -11.60 32.96 -15.52
C LEU A 179 -12.17 32.48 -16.86
N GLN A 180 -12.01 33.28 -17.89
CA GLN A 180 -12.33 32.92 -19.27
C GLN A 180 -11.03 32.85 -20.08
N ALA A 181 -10.91 31.85 -20.95
CA ALA A 181 -9.83 31.79 -21.91
C ALA A 181 -10.36 31.37 -23.27
N ARG A 182 -9.87 32.00 -24.34
CA ARG A 182 -10.08 31.54 -25.72
C ARG A 182 -8.76 31.45 -26.47
N SER A 183 -8.62 30.38 -27.25
CA SER A 183 -7.52 30.25 -28.20
C SER A 183 -7.64 31.29 -29.32
N LEU A 184 -6.49 31.82 -29.75
CA LEU A 184 -6.36 32.75 -30.87
C LEU A 184 -5.66 32.05 -32.04
N SER A 185 -5.86 32.56 -33.26
CA SER A 185 -5.33 31.95 -34.48
C SER A 185 -3.79 31.90 -34.55
N ASN A 186 -3.09 32.66 -33.71
CA ASN A 186 -1.63 32.68 -33.60
C ASN A 186 -1.09 31.69 -32.55
N GLY A 187 -1.94 30.82 -31.97
CA GLY A 187 -1.56 29.84 -30.95
C GLY A 187 -1.41 30.42 -29.53
N THR A 188 -1.76 31.68 -29.31
CA THR A 188 -1.83 32.29 -27.97
C THR A 188 -3.25 32.22 -27.42
N TYR A 189 -3.43 32.54 -26.14
CA TYR A 189 -4.74 32.63 -25.51
C TYR A 189 -5.01 34.08 -25.09
N MET A 190 -6.25 34.51 -25.32
CA MET A 190 -6.81 35.68 -24.65
C MET A 190 -7.44 35.19 -23.36
N VAL A 191 -6.94 35.69 -22.23
CA VAL A 191 -7.35 35.27 -20.89
C VAL A 191 -7.92 36.47 -20.15
N ASP A 192 -9.13 36.32 -19.65
CA ASP A 192 -9.87 37.33 -18.89
C ASP A 192 -10.12 36.81 -17.47
N LEU A 193 -9.48 37.44 -16.48
CA LEU A 193 -9.70 37.18 -15.05
C LEU A 193 -10.56 38.31 -14.46
N THR A 194 -11.76 37.97 -14.02
CA THR A 194 -12.80 38.92 -13.60
C THR A 194 -13.20 38.67 -12.14
N VAL A 195 -13.44 39.75 -11.39
CA VAL A 195 -14.10 39.70 -10.07
C VAL A 195 -15.49 40.33 -10.16
N LEU A 196 -16.48 39.62 -9.65
CA LEU A 196 -17.89 39.99 -9.61
C LEU A 196 -18.41 39.95 -8.16
N PRO A 197 -19.45 40.71 -7.80
CA PRO A 197 -20.14 40.58 -6.51
C PRO A 197 -20.85 39.22 -6.38
N THR A 198 -20.88 38.65 -5.17
CA THR A 198 -21.53 37.36 -4.84
C THR A 198 -23.06 37.38 -5.05
N ARG A 199 -23.72 38.53 -4.83
CA ARG A 199 -25.17 38.69 -5.04
C ARG A 199 -25.45 39.43 -6.35
N ARG A 200 -25.86 38.70 -7.38
CA ARG A 200 -26.32 39.25 -8.69
C ARG A 200 -27.47 40.27 -8.60
N GLY A 201 -28.15 40.39 -7.46
CA GLY A 201 -29.40 41.18 -7.32
C GLY A 201 -29.30 42.57 -6.69
N GLU A 202 -28.29 42.89 -5.87
CA GLU A 202 -28.18 44.22 -5.20
C GLU A 202 -27.39 45.25 -6.03
N TYR A 203 -26.57 44.75 -6.95
CA TYR A 203 -25.73 45.52 -7.85
C TYR A 203 -26.08 45.03 -9.24
N GLY A 204 -26.95 45.76 -9.98
CA GLY A 204 -27.64 45.28 -11.18
C GLY A 204 -26.82 44.44 -12.18
N GLU A 205 -27.53 43.63 -12.98
CA GLU A 205 -26.95 42.75 -14.00
C GLU A 205 -25.81 43.42 -14.78
N GLY A 206 -24.60 42.85 -14.71
CA GLY A 206 -23.43 43.35 -15.42
C GLY A 206 -22.42 44.17 -14.60
N LEU A 207 -22.59 44.31 -13.28
CA LEU A 207 -21.57 44.94 -12.42
C LEU A 207 -20.33 44.05 -12.30
N THR A 208 -19.36 44.33 -13.17
CA THR A 208 -17.98 43.86 -13.03
C THR A 208 -17.24 44.79 -12.09
N TRP A 209 -16.74 44.27 -10.96
CA TRP A 209 -15.90 45.05 -10.05
C TRP A 209 -14.59 45.44 -10.75
N PHE A 210 -13.92 44.47 -11.38
CA PHE A 210 -12.77 44.69 -12.26
C PHE A 210 -12.45 43.43 -13.08
N SER A 211 -11.80 43.63 -14.23
CA SER A 211 -11.27 42.58 -15.08
C SER A 211 -9.85 42.94 -15.54
N VAL A 212 -9.03 41.91 -15.78
CA VAL A 212 -7.74 42.02 -16.46
C VAL A 212 -7.71 41.05 -17.62
N GLN A 213 -7.31 41.57 -18.78
CA GLN A 213 -7.10 40.80 -19.98
C GLN A 213 -5.60 40.69 -20.25
N THR A 214 -5.11 39.47 -20.45
CA THR A 214 -3.76 39.23 -20.99
C THR A 214 -3.87 38.41 -22.28
N THR A 215 -2.90 38.61 -23.18
CA THR A 215 -2.73 37.79 -24.38
C THR A 215 -1.35 37.17 -24.32
N GLU A 216 -1.29 35.89 -23.97
CA GLU A 216 -0.03 35.20 -23.72
C GLU A 216 -0.03 33.80 -24.31
N ALA A 217 1.17 33.30 -24.58
CA ALA A 217 1.36 31.88 -24.86
C ALA A 217 1.29 31.11 -23.53
N PHE A 218 0.09 30.59 -23.22
CA PHE A 218 -0.12 29.61 -22.16
C PHE A 218 0.10 28.17 -22.66
N GLY A 219 -0.10 27.90 -23.97
CA GLY A 219 0.31 26.64 -24.60
C GLY A 219 -0.10 25.39 -23.81
N ALA A 220 0.88 24.53 -23.49
CA ALA A 220 0.70 23.31 -22.71
C ALA A 220 0.27 23.55 -21.24
N ASP A 221 0.40 24.76 -20.69
CA ASP A 221 -0.03 25.09 -19.34
C ASP A 221 -1.57 25.12 -19.19
N PHE A 222 -2.32 25.09 -20.30
CA PHE A 222 -3.79 25.02 -20.32
C PHE A 222 -4.32 23.64 -20.74
N VAL A 223 -3.53 22.59 -20.52
CA VAL A 223 -3.90 21.20 -20.81
C VAL A 223 -3.72 20.39 -19.53
N GLY A 224 -4.72 19.59 -19.17
CA GLY A 224 -4.68 18.77 -17.94
C GLY A 224 -5.70 19.16 -16.89
N GLY A 225 -5.39 18.85 -15.64
CA GLY A 225 -6.31 18.97 -14.51
C GLY A 225 -6.64 20.41 -14.11
N ILE A 226 -7.75 20.53 -13.39
CA ILE A 226 -8.29 21.78 -12.83
C ILE A 226 -8.39 21.60 -11.33
N ALA A 227 -7.92 22.57 -10.55
CA ALA A 227 -8.07 22.58 -9.10
C ALA A 227 -8.55 23.93 -8.58
N LEU A 228 -9.28 23.91 -7.48
CA LEU A 228 -9.34 25.06 -6.57
C LEU A 228 -8.09 25.07 -5.72
N ALA A 229 -7.53 26.24 -5.46
CA ALA A 229 -6.28 26.39 -4.72
C ALA A 229 -6.39 27.47 -3.64
N SER A 230 -5.94 27.11 -2.44
CA SER A 230 -5.83 27.98 -1.27
C SER A 230 -4.35 28.15 -0.89
N HIS A 231 -3.90 29.39 -0.75
CA HIS A 231 -2.54 29.75 -0.38
C HIS A 231 -2.56 30.57 0.90
N PRO A 232 -2.02 30.07 2.03
CA PRO A 232 -2.07 30.79 3.31
C PRO A 232 -1.21 32.05 3.35
N GLY A 233 -0.26 32.20 2.42
CA GLY A 233 0.69 33.31 2.40
C GLY A 233 1.97 33.00 3.15
N SER A 234 2.97 33.85 2.95
CA SER A 234 4.25 33.80 3.66
C SER A 234 4.07 34.20 5.12
N GLN A 235 4.97 33.74 5.98
CA GLN A 235 5.05 34.22 7.35
C GLN A 235 5.29 35.74 7.35
N GLN A 236 4.41 36.48 8.04
CA GLN A 236 4.48 37.93 8.17
C GLN A 236 4.19 38.29 9.63
N GLU A 237 4.94 39.26 10.17
CA GLU A 237 4.80 39.69 11.56
C GLU A 237 3.38 40.21 11.83
N ASN A 238 2.78 39.80 12.95
CA ASN A 238 1.41 40.16 13.36
C ASN A 238 0.30 39.81 12.35
N LYS A 239 0.55 38.85 11.45
CA LYS A 239 -0.45 38.34 10.50
C LYS A 239 -0.63 36.83 10.66
N PHE A 240 -1.85 36.38 10.41
CA PHE A 240 -2.20 34.97 10.31
C PHE A 240 -2.12 34.49 8.85
N GLY A 241 -1.94 33.19 8.66
CA GLY A 241 -2.14 32.60 7.34
C GLY A 241 -3.62 32.67 6.95
N GLY A 242 -3.88 32.97 5.67
CA GLY A 242 -5.25 33.04 5.17
C GLY A 242 -5.85 31.65 5.00
N ARG A 243 -7.10 31.53 5.42
CA ARG A 243 -7.95 30.35 5.20
C ARG A 243 -9.07 30.77 4.28
N TRP A 244 -9.42 29.95 3.31
CA TRP A 244 -10.30 30.34 2.21
C TRP A 244 -11.45 29.36 2.06
N TRP A 245 -12.62 29.86 1.67
CA TRP A 245 -13.77 29.05 1.31
C TRP A 245 -14.14 29.23 -0.16
N PHE A 246 -14.82 28.22 -0.72
CA PHE A 246 -15.26 28.15 -2.10
C PHE A 246 -16.69 27.61 -2.19
N ASP A 247 -17.49 28.11 -3.13
CA ASP A 247 -18.83 27.59 -3.43
C ASP A 247 -19.24 27.89 -4.89
N ASP A 248 -20.34 27.32 -5.36
CA ASP A 248 -20.92 27.52 -6.69
C ASP A 248 -19.89 27.41 -7.84
N LEU A 249 -19.10 26.33 -7.84
CA LEU A 249 -18.14 26.05 -8.90
C LEU A 249 -18.87 25.70 -10.20
N GLN A 250 -18.59 26.45 -11.26
CA GLN A 250 -19.11 26.25 -12.61
C GLN A 250 -17.96 26.17 -13.59
N LEU A 251 -18.03 25.23 -14.53
CA LEU A 251 -17.06 25.03 -15.61
C LEU A 251 -17.82 24.74 -16.91
N SER A 252 -17.44 25.42 -17.99
CA SER A 252 -18.06 25.24 -19.30
C SER A 252 -17.07 25.53 -20.43
N GLY A 253 -17.39 25.07 -21.63
CA GLY A 253 -16.63 25.38 -22.84
C GLY A 253 -16.27 24.17 -23.68
N ASP A 254 -15.87 24.43 -24.91
CA ASP A 254 -15.54 23.42 -25.92
C ASP A 254 -14.22 22.68 -25.63
N ARG A 255 -13.38 23.19 -24.72
CA ARG A 255 -12.17 22.49 -24.27
C ARG A 255 -12.38 21.60 -23.04
N VAL A 256 -13.57 21.58 -22.46
CA VAL A 256 -13.83 20.79 -21.25
C VAL A 256 -14.11 19.34 -21.64
N GLU A 257 -13.41 18.41 -21.01
CA GLU A 257 -13.65 16.97 -21.14
C GLU A 257 -14.28 16.44 -19.84
N SER A 258 -15.33 15.62 -19.96
CA SER A 258 -15.96 14.95 -18.82
C SER A 258 -15.54 13.47 -18.72
N HIS A 259 -15.29 13.05 -17.50
CA HIS A 259 -14.81 11.72 -17.10
C HIS A 259 -15.48 11.28 -15.79
N PRO A 260 -16.81 11.06 -15.77
CA PRO A 260 -17.54 10.69 -14.55
C PRO A 260 -17.00 9.41 -13.91
N GLU A 261 -16.42 8.50 -14.70
CA GLU A 261 -15.80 7.25 -14.24
C GLU A 261 -14.60 7.44 -13.30
N ARG A 262 -14.02 8.66 -13.25
CA ARG A 262 -12.88 8.99 -12.37
C ARG A 262 -13.30 9.37 -10.95
N GLY A 263 -14.61 9.40 -10.66
CA GLY A 263 -15.12 9.72 -9.34
C GLY A 263 -14.61 8.75 -8.26
N LEU A 264 -14.43 9.25 -7.03
CA LEU A 264 -13.91 8.46 -5.91
C LEU A 264 -14.73 8.63 -4.63
N GLY A 265 -15.23 7.51 -4.10
CA GLY A 265 -16.06 7.46 -2.90
C GLY A 265 -17.57 7.44 -3.20
N PRO A 266 -18.43 7.28 -2.18
CA PRO A 266 -18.07 7.12 -0.78
C PRO A 266 -17.39 5.78 -0.48
N ILE A 267 -17.59 4.75 -1.30
CA ILE A 267 -16.88 3.46 -1.23
C ILE A 267 -15.61 3.53 -2.09
N VAL A 268 -14.43 3.29 -1.50
CA VAL A 268 -13.11 3.49 -2.13
C VAL A 268 -12.53 2.19 -2.67
N SER A 269 -12.56 1.13 -1.87
CA SER A 269 -12.02 -0.18 -2.20
C SER A 269 -12.63 -1.26 -1.34
N THR A 270 -12.39 -2.51 -1.72
CA THR A 270 -12.67 -3.69 -0.92
C THR A 270 -11.45 -4.60 -0.85
N MET A 271 -11.36 -5.38 0.23
CA MET A 271 -10.46 -6.51 0.39
C MET A 271 -11.26 -7.68 0.95
N TYR A 272 -11.01 -8.89 0.48
CA TYR A 272 -11.67 -10.08 1.01
C TYR A 272 -10.71 -11.25 1.17
N THR A 273 -11.07 -12.18 2.06
CA THR A 273 -10.53 -13.55 2.05
C THR A 273 -11.67 -14.56 2.14
N VAL A 274 -11.41 -15.77 1.66
CA VAL A 274 -12.30 -16.92 1.83
C VAL A 274 -11.44 -18.07 2.35
N SER A 275 -11.80 -18.62 3.51
CA SER A 275 -11.11 -19.74 4.14
C SER A 275 -12.13 -20.63 4.84
N ARG A 276 -12.08 -21.95 4.63
CA ARG A 276 -12.91 -22.93 5.37
C ARG A 276 -14.40 -22.52 5.43
N SER A 277 -14.98 -22.19 4.28
CA SER A 277 -16.37 -21.71 4.12
C SER A 277 -16.69 -20.36 4.75
N THR A 278 -15.74 -19.66 5.35
CA THR A 278 -15.94 -18.30 5.84
C THR A 278 -15.41 -17.29 4.84
N MET A 279 -16.26 -16.37 4.40
CA MET A 279 -15.88 -15.18 3.66
C MET A 279 -15.91 -13.97 4.60
N LYS A 280 -14.84 -13.18 4.59
CA LYS A 280 -14.79 -11.87 5.25
C LYS A 280 -14.37 -10.81 4.24
N MET A 281 -15.08 -9.68 4.22
CA MET A 281 -14.80 -8.56 3.33
C MET A 281 -14.79 -7.24 4.08
N THR A 282 -13.70 -6.49 3.97
CA THR A 282 -13.63 -5.10 4.42
C THR A 282 -13.93 -4.19 3.24
N ALA A 283 -14.93 -3.33 3.36
CA ALA A 283 -15.15 -2.20 2.47
C ALA A 283 -14.63 -0.91 3.12
N GLN A 284 -13.78 -0.19 2.40
CA GLN A 284 -13.22 1.09 2.84
C GLN A 284 -14.10 2.24 2.34
N PHE A 285 -14.50 3.12 3.26
CA PHE A 285 -15.25 4.35 2.96
C PHE A 285 -14.39 5.59 3.17
N MET A 286 -14.75 6.66 2.46
CA MET A 286 -14.31 8.03 2.77
C MET A 286 -14.95 8.54 4.07
N PRO A 287 -14.42 9.58 4.74
CA PRO A 287 -15.04 10.15 5.93
C PRO A 287 -16.39 10.81 5.61
N ILE A 288 -17.46 10.07 5.85
CA ILE A 288 -18.85 10.51 5.69
C ILE A 288 -19.27 11.46 6.81
N ALA A 289 -20.39 12.17 6.62
CA ALA A 289 -20.91 13.11 7.62
C ALA A 289 -21.38 12.40 8.89
N ALA A 290 -21.38 13.12 10.01
CA ALA A 290 -21.79 12.60 11.32
C ALA A 290 -23.19 11.94 11.28
N ASP A 291 -24.14 12.61 10.61
CA ASP A 291 -25.55 12.21 10.51
C ASP A 291 -25.86 11.34 9.26
N ALA A 292 -24.84 10.98 8.48
CA ALA A 292 -25.01 10.13 7.32
C ALA A 292 -25.40 8.69 7.74
N PRO A 293 -26.07 7.91 6.86
CA PRO A 293 -26.35 6.50 7.12
C PRO A 293 -25.08 5.74 7.53
N ARG A 294 -25.19 4.90 8.57
CA ARG A 294 -24.04 4.17 9.12
C ARG A 294 -23.98 2.71 8.72
N THR A 295 -24.89 2.26 7.87
CA THR A 295 -24.96 0.86 7.46
C THR A 295 -24.78 0.76 5.95
N ALA A 296 -23.93 -0.19 5.53
CA ALA A 296 -23.79 -0.62 4.15
C ALA A 296 -24.22 -2.08 4.02
N ALA A 297 -24.56 -2.50 2.80
CA ALA A 297 -24.97 -3.87 2.50
C ALA A 297 -24.02 -4.50 1.48
N LEU A 298 -23.64 -5.75 1.70
CA LEU A 298 -22.99 -6.59 0.69
C LEU A 298 -24.07 -7.39 -0.04
N GLN A 299 -24.10 -7.27 -1.36
CA GLN A 299 -25.03 -8.01 -2.20
C GLN A 299 -24.30 -8.85 -3.24
N VAL A 300 -24.85 -10.02 -3.55
CA VAL A 300 -24.35 -10.91 -4.61
C VAL A 300 -25.39 -11.07 -5.71
N GLU A 301 -24.93 -11.20 -6.94
CA GLU A 301 -25.78 -11.41 -8.11
C GLU A 301 -26.20 -12.88 -8.21
N GLN A 302 -27.50 -13.13 -8.27
CA GLN A 302 -28.09 -14.45 -8.44
C GLN A 302 -28.15 -14.83 -9.93
N ALA A 303 -28.37 -16.12 -10.23
CA ALA A 303 -28.43 -16.64 -11.60
C ALA A 303 -29.52 -16.01 -12.49
N ASP A 304 -30.57 -15.43 -11.89
CA ASP A 304 -31.63 -14.70 -12.59
C ASP A 304 -31.32 -13.20 -12.81
N GLY A 305 -30.15 -12.74 -12.36
CA GLY A 305 -29.71 -11.34 -12.40
C GLY A 305 -30.21 -10.49 -11.23
N ALA A 306 -30.90 -11.06 -10.24
CA ALA A 306 -31.32 -10.34 -9.04
C ALA A 306 -30.17 -10.19 -8.04
N TRP A 307 -30.14 -9.08 -7.30
CA TRP A 307 -29.18 -8.86 -6.22
C TRP A 307 -29.76 -9.30 -4.87
N HIS A 308 -29.03 -10.15 -4.15
CA HIS A 308 -29.39 -10.66 -2.83
C HIS A 308 -28.42 -10.13 -1.77
N THR A 309 -28.93 -9.55 -0.68
CA THR A 309 -28.10 -9.11 0.45
C THR A 309 -27.58 -10.32 1.22
N VAL A 310 -26.26 -10.46 1.27
CA VAL A 310 -25.54 -11.46 2.05
C VAL A 310 -25.41 -11.01 3.50
N ASP A 311 -25.01 -9.75 3.68
CA ASP A 311 -24.74 -9.18 5.01
C ASP A 311 -24.92 -7.66 5.01
N GLU A 312 -25.17 -7.10 6.18
CA GLU A 312 -25.24 -5.66 6.45
C GLU A 312 -24.29 -5.32 7.60
N ALA A 313 -23.44 -4.32 7.39
CA ALA A 313 -22.40 -3.96 8.35
C ALA A 313 -22.39 -2.46 8.65
N GLU A 314 -22.12 -2.13 9.91
CA GLU A 314 -21.91 -0.75 10.33
C GLU A 314 -20.55 -0.23 9.81
N ILE A 315 -20.53 1.03 9.37
CA ILE A 315 -19.32 1.77 9.00
C ILE A 315 -18.69 2.29 10.29
N GLU A 316 -17.65 1.60 10.75
CA GLU A 316 -16.98 1.91 12.01
C GLU A 316 -16.11 3.16 11.87
N GLU A 317 -16.23 4.10 12.82
CA GLU A 317 -15.30 5.21 12.99
C GLU A 317 -14.24 4.88 14.05
N PRO A 318 -13.00 5.37 13.90
CA PRO A 318 -12.53 6.32 12.89
C PRO A 318 -11.94 5.67 11.62
N SER A 319 -11.99 4.34 11.46
CA SER A 319 -11.42 3.65 10.28
C SER A 319 -12.22 3.88 9.00
N TYR A 320 -13.50 4.23 9.13
CA TYR A 320 -14.48 4.28 8.05
C TYR A 320 -14.52 2.97 7.25
N THR A 321 -14.60 1.85 7.97
CA THR A 321 -14.66 0.51 7.37
C THR A 321 -15.91 -0.24 7.77
N ALA A 322 -16.54 -0.91 6.81
CA ALA A 322 -17.59 -1.90 7.05
C ALA A 322 -17.00 -3.30 6.84
N LEU A 323 -17.16 -4.18 7.83
CA LEU A 323 -16.71 -5.57 7.77
C LEU A 323 -17.91 -6.48 7.57
N PHE A 324 -17.99 -7.11 6.41
CA PHE A 324 -19.01 -8.10 6.07
C PHE A 324 -18.50 -9.52 6.32
N ARG A 325 -19.40 -10.43 6.67
CA ARG A 325 -19.10 -11.84 6.95
C ARG A 325 -20.20 -12.79 6.48
N ASP A 326 -19.79 -13.92 5.91
CA ASP A 326 -20.63 -15.10 5.73
C ASP A 326 -19.87 -16.36 6.17
N ASP A 327 -20.40 -17.07 7.17
CA ASP A 327 -19.80 -18.30 7.75
C ASP A 327 -20.05 -19.56 6.91
N ALA A 328 -20.93 -19.49 5.90
CA ALA A 328 -21.34 -20.62 5.08
C ALA A 328 -21.18 -20.34 3.58
N TRP A 329 -20.16 -19.57 3.21
CA TRP A 329 -19.85 -19.19 1.85
C TRP A 329 -19.55 -20.42 0.97
N ASP A 330 -20.24 -20.53 -0.17
CA ASP A 330 -19.96 -21.54 -1.19
C ASP A 330 -18.79 -21.10 -2.08
N ALA A 331 -17.58 -21.49 -1.69
CA ALA A 331 -16.38 -21.18 -2.46
C ALA A 331 -16.24 -21.99 -3.76
N SER A 332 -17.19 -22.86 -4.13
CA SER A 332 -17.12 -23.65 -5.37
C SER A 332 -17.54 -22.87 -6.62
N ILE A 333 -18.21 -21.73 -6.43
CA ILE A 333 -18.70 -20.84 -7.48
C ILE A 333 -18.04 -19.47 -7.42
N GLU A 334 -18.12 -18.76 -8.54
CA GLU A 334 -17.65 -17.39 -8.66
C GLU A 334 -18.87 -16.46 -8.60
N ASP A 335 -18.83 -15.48 -7.71
CA ASP A 335 -19.96 -14.56 -7.47
C ASP A 335 -19.56 -13.12 -7.75
N ASN A 336 -20.34 -12.45 -8.61
CA ASN A 336 -20.29 -11.00 -8.71
C ASN A 336 -20.94 -10.41 -7.46
N TYR A 337 -20.26 -9.44 -6.84
CA TYR A 337 -20.81 -8.71 -5.70
C TYR A 337 -20.89 -7.22 -5.97
N ARG A 338 -21.70 -6.54 -5.15
CA ARG A 338 -21.64 -5.10 -4.97
C ARG A 338 -21.78 -4.74 -3.50
N VAL A 339 -21.02 -3.75 -3.05
CA VAL A 339 -21.29 -3.04 -1.80
C VAL A 339 -22.25 -1.90 -2.13
N VAL A 340 -23.34 -1.79 -1.38
CA VAL A 340 -24.38 -0.78 -1.53
C VAL A 340 -24.37 0.14 -0.31
N TYR A 341 -24.33 1.44 -0.57
CA TYR A 341 -24.43 2.46 0.46
C TYR A 341 -25.49 3.49 0.07
N PRO A 342 -26.47 3.78 0.94
CA PRO A 342 -27.47 4.81 0.67
C PRO A 342 -26.83 6.21 0.77
N SER A 343 -26.39 6.76 -0.36
CA SER A 343 -25.98 8.16 -0.47
C SER A 343 -27.20 9.07 -0.58
N GLY A 344 -27.16 10.24 0.05
CA GLY A 344 -28.28 11.20 0.13
C GLY A 344 -28.71 11.86 -1.18
N ASP A 345 -28.10 11.51 -2.32
CA ASP A 345 -28.37 12.08 -3.66
C ASP A 345 -29.42 11.28 -4.46
N ASP A 346 -30.45 10.73 -3.80
CA ASP A 346 -31.53 9.87 -4.35
C ASP A 346 -31.10 8.55 -5.04
N GLU A 347 -29.81 8.35 -5.34
CA GLU A 347 -29.24 7.07 -5.81
C GLU A 347 -28.20 6.52 -4.83
N ALA A 348 -28.25 5.21 -4.58
CA ALA A 348 -27.28 4.51 -3.75
C ALA A 348 -25.92 4.39 -4.46
N ALA A 349 -24.84 4.59 -3.71
CA ALA A 349 -23.49 4.36 -4.20
C ALA A 349 -23.20 2.86 -4.24
N HIS A 350 -22.64 2.41 -5.36
CA HIS A 350 -22.27 1.01 -5.57
C HIS A 350 -20.78 0.85 -5.83
N TYR A 351 -20.19 -0.21 -5.28
CA TYR A 351 -18.85 -0.67 -5.62
C TYR A 351 -18.88 -2.14 -6.00
N HIS A 352 -18.42 -2.47 -7.20
CA HIS A 352 -18.54 -3.81 -7.78
C HIS A 352 -17.20 -4.55 -7.81
N GLY A 353 -17.26 -5.87 -7.64
CA GLY A 353 -16.15 -6.79 -7.83
C GLY A 353 -16.62 -8.23 -7.94
N THR A 354 -15.68 -9.16 -7.84
CA THR A 354 -15.95 -10.60 -7.91
C THR A 354 -15.30 -11.32 -6.73
N ILE A 355 -16.07 -12.14 -6.02
CA ILE A 355 -15.53 -13.13 -5.10
C ILE A 355 -15.27 -14.38 -5.93
N ARG A 356 -13.99 -14.65 -6.18
CA ARG A 356 -13.57 -15.82 -6.97
C ARG A 356 -13.94 -17.13 -6.29
N ARG A 357 -14.20 -18.15 -7.11
CA ARG A 357 -14.19 -19.55 -6.66
C ARG A 357 -12.80 -19.97 -6.18
N ASP A 358 -12.76 -20.88 -5.22
CA ASP A 358 -11.53 -21.51 -4.74
C ASP A 358 -10.85 -22.29 -5.89
N PRO A 359 -9.60 -21.94 -6.28
CA PRO A 359 -8.91 -22.53 -7.42
C PRO A 359 -8.32 -23.92 -7.13
N ILE A 360 -9.08 -24.81 -6.48
CA ILE A 360 -8.64 -26.18 -6.14
C ILE A 360 -8.26 -26.99 -7.39
N ASP A 361 -8.88 -26.71 -8.53
CA ASP A 361 -8.66 -27.35 -9.83
C ASP A 361 -7.38 -26.88 -10.55
N LYS A 362 -6.79 -25.75 -10.15
CA LYS A 362 -5.54 -25.27 -10.72
C LYS A 362 -4.37 -26.15 -10.26
N GLU A 363 -3.50 -26.50 -11.20
CA GLU A 363 -2.21 -27.15 -10.88
C GLU A 363 -1.29 -26.21 -10.08
N LYS A 364 -1.36 -24.91 -10.38
CA LYS A 364 -0.46 -23.88 -9.84
C LYS A 364 -1.25 -22.76 -9.21
N ILE A 365 -0.91 -22.44 -7.96
CA ILE A 365 -1.36 -21.26 -7.26
C ILE A 365 -0.29 -20.17 -7.38
N VAL A 366 -0.72 -18.96 -7.73
CA VAL A 366 0.16 -17.81 -7.96
C VAL A 366 -0.09 -16.75 -6.88
N VAL A 367 0.93 -16.44 -6.11
CA VAL A 367 0.90 -15.39 -5.08
C VAL A 367 1.73 -14.20 -5.56
N ALA A 368 1.15 -13.00 -5.54
CA ALA A 368 1.89 -11.75 -5.79
C ALA A 368 2.22 -11.07 -4.46
N GLY A 369 3.50 -10.74 -4.25
CA GLY A 369 4.01 -10.16 -3.01
C GLY A 369 4.49 -8.71 -3.19
N PHE A 370 4.14 -7.85 -2.24
CA PHE A 370 4.41 -6.42 -2.22
C PHE A 370 4.98 -5.96 -0.87
N THR A 371 5.81 -4.92 -0.90
CA THR A 371 6.28 -4.17 0.27
C THR A 371 6.66 -2.76 -0.15
N GLY A 372 6.71 -1.80 0.78
CA GLY A 372 7.27 -0.46 0.58
C GLY A 372 6.66 0.34 -0.58
N ASN A 373 5.50 0.95 -0.33
CA ASN A 373 4.69 1.66 -1.32
C ASN A 373 4.85 3.19 -1.28
N HIS A 374 6.07 3.70 -1.53
CA HIS A 374 6.30 5.14 -1.57
C HIS A 374 5.71 5.80 -2.83
N ASN A 375 5.03 6.95 -2.69
CA ASN A 375 4.22 7.54 -3.77
C ASN A 375 4.98 8.51 -4.70
N ASN A 376 6.20 8.93 -4.32
CA ASN A 376 6.93 9.98 -5.03
C ASN A 376 8.43 10.04 -4.66
N ALA A 377 9.22 10.83 -5.39
CA ALA A 377 10.61 11.08 -5.03
C ALA A 377 10.74 12.03 -3.83
N HIS A 378 11.94 12.07 -3.26
CA HIS A 378 12.26 12.98 -2.16
C HIS A 378 11.98 14.44 -2.48
N GLY A 379 11.59 15.20 -1.46
CA GLY A 379 11.43 16.64 -1.56
C GLY A 379 10.17 17.03 -2.31
N PHE A 380 9.11 16.27 -2.11
CA PHE A 380 7.80 16.55 -2.67
C PHE A 380 7.37 17.99 -2.41
N ALA A 381 6.84 18.64 -3.45
CA ALA A 381 6.37 20.02 -3.38
C ALA A 381 7.40 21.04 -2.87
N ARG A 382 8.70 20.77 -3.01
CA ARG A 382 9.78 21.77 -2.86
C ARG A 382 10.01 22.53 -4.18
N GLU A 383 10.67 23.67 -4.11
CA GLU A 383 10.90 24.54 -5.27
C GLU A 383 11.64 23.79 -6.40
N GLY A 384 11.11 23.82 -7.62
CA GLY A 384 11.68 23.15 -8.79
C GLY A 384 11.33 21.66 -8.92
N TYR A 385 10.39 21.14 -8.14
CA TYR A 385 9.99 19.72 -8.18
C TYR A 385 9.45 19.30 -9.55
N ASN A 386 9.84 18.13 -10.05
CA ASN A 386 9.35 17.62 -11.32
C ASN A 386 8.14 16.71 -11.11
N PHE A 387 6.94 17.28 -11.05
CA PHE A 387 5.69 16.55 -10.77
C PHE A 387 5.38 15.45 -11.80
N VAL A 388 5.90 15.58 -13.03
CA VAL A 388 5.66 14.61 -14.11
C VAL A 388 6.50 13.33 -13.94
N GLN A 389 7.74 13.46 -13.46
CA GLN A 389 8.64 12.31 -13.31
C GLN A 389 8.69 11.79 -11.87
N ASN A 390 8.49 12.65 -10.88
CA ASN A 390 8.73 12.32 -9.49
C ASN A 390 7.47 11.95 -8.72
N ILE A 391 6.30 11.87 -9.35
CA ILE A 391 5.10 11.25 -8.74
C ILE A 391 4.98 9.83 -9.32
N TRP A 392 5.02 8.83 -8.44
CA TRP A 392 5.01 7.41 -8.80
C TRP A 392 3.67 6.72 -8.52
N PHE A 393 2.85 7.30 -7.63
CA PHE A 393 1.42 7.04 -7.54
C PHE A 393 0.80 7.27 -8.93
N PRO A 394 -0.10 6.41 -9.44
CA PRO A 394 -0.81 5.32 -8.77
C PRO A 394 -0.19 3.93 -8.95
N HIS A 395 1.10 3.84 -9.29
CA HIS A 395 1.76 2.55 -9.53
C HIS A 395 1.08 1.70 -10.64
N ALA A 396 0.49 2.37 -11.63
CA ALA A 396 -0.26 1.71 -12.72
C ALA A 396 0.60 0.74 -13.56
N ASP A 397 1.91 0.98 -13.61
CA ASP A 397 2.88 0.07 -14.21
C ASP A 397 2.95 -1.26 -13.46
N ILE A 398 3.00 -1.22 -12.13
CA ILE A 398 3.03 -2.39 -11.25
C ILE A 398 1.72 -3.16 -11.33
N THR A 399 0.58 -2.48 -11.14
CA THR A 399 -0.72 -3.18 -11.10
C THR A 399 -1.05 -3.86 -12.42
N ARG A 400 -0.73 -3.23 -13.56
CA ARG A 400 -0.86 -3.85 -14.88
C ARG A 400 0.08 -5.06 -15.05
N ALA A 401 1.33 -4.95 -14.62
CA ALA A 401 2.30 -6.03 -14.74
C ALA A 401 1.91 -7.24 -13.87
N VAL A 402 1.46 -7.00 -12.63
CA VAL A 402 0.92 -8.03 -11.74
C VAL A 402 -0.30 -8.71 -12.34
N ALA A 403 -1.26 -7.94 -12.87
CA ALA A 403 -2.46 -8.49 -13.50
C ALA A 403 -2.12 -9.48 -14.63
N ALA A 404 -1.06 -9.23 -15.40
CA ALA A 404 -0.60 -10.12 -16.46
C ALA A 404 -0.10 -11.50 -15.93
N HIS A 405 0.32 -11.59 -14.66
CA HIS A 405 0.66 -12.87 -14.03
C HIS A 405 -0.56 -13.68 -13.56
N LYS A 406 -1.75 -13.07 -13.54
CA LYS A 406 -3.00 -13.68 -13.08
C LYS A 406 -2.87 -14.29 -11.67
N PRO A 407 -2.52 -13.49 -10.66
CA PRO A 407 -2.41 -13.98 -9.29
C PRO A 407 -3.75 -14.52 -8.77
N ASP A 408 -3.64 -15.55 -7.94
CA ASP A 408 -4.74 -16.18 -7.21
C ASP A 408 -4.86 -15.62 -5.78
N LEU A 409 -3.80 -15.01 -5.26
CA LEU A 409 -3.71 -14.41 -3.94
C LEU A 409 -2.76 -13.19 -3.99
N LEU A 410 -3.13 -12.11 -3.32
CA LEU A 410 -2.27 -10.95 -3.12
C LEU A 410 -1.74 -10.94 -1.68
N PHE A 411 -0.48 -10.57 -1.50
CA PHE A 411 0.15 -10.39 -0.20
C PHE A 411 0.88 -9.05 -0.12
N PHE A 412 0.41 -8.17 0.77
CA PHE A 412 1.05 -6.90 1.13
C PHE A 412 1.66 -7.07 2.52
N SER A 413 2.99 -7.06 2.58
CA SER A 413 3.76 -7.41 3.79
C SER A 413 3.89 -6.30 4.82
N GLY A 414 3.71 -5.04 4.42
CA GLY A 414 4.02 -3.88 5.25
C GLY A 414 4.30 -2.66 4.40
N ASP A 415 4.41 -1.50 5.04
CA ASP A 415 4.72 -0.21 4.44
C ASP A 415 3.77 0.14 3.28
N GLN A 416 2.47 -0.08 3.50
CA GLN A 416 1.47 0.38 2.54
C GLN A 416 1.40 1.90 2.51
N VAL A 417 1.67 2.54 3.65
CA VAL A 417 1.82 3.99 3.77
C VAL A 417 3.17 4.34 4.40
N TYR A 418 3.72 5.50 4.01
CA TYR A 418 4.86 6.12 4.70
C TYR A 418 4.38 7.42 5.34
N GLU A 419 4.65 7.61 6.63
CA GLU A 419 4.18 8.75 7.39
C GLU A 419 4.73 10.09 6.86
N GLY A 420 5.96 10.10 6.34
CA GLY A 420 6.62 11.29 5.82
C GLY A 420 6.96 11.23 4.33
N ASP A 421 6.92 12.38 3.65
CA ASP A 421 7.35 12.59 2.25
C ASP A 421 6.63 11.71 1.22
N SER A 422 5.50 11.06 1.57
CA SER A 422 4.71 10.17 0.69
C SER A 422 3.19 10.42 0.76
N PRO A 423 2.66 11.47 0.11
CA PRO A 423 3.40 12.57 -0.49
C PRO A 423 3.68 13.73 0.47
N THR A 424 2.97 13.80 1.59
CA THR A 424 3.12 14.90 2.55
C THR A 424 3.83 14.45 3.82
N PHE A 425 4.32 15.43 4.59
CA PHE A 425 4.83 15.20 5.94
C PHE A 425 3.73 14.64 6.87
N ALA A 426 4.11 13.94 7.93
CA ALA A 426 3.20 13.40 8.95
C ALA A 426 2.57 14.51 9.81
N ASP A 427 1.27 14.45 10.02
CA ASP A 427 0.56 15.28 11.01
C ASP A 427 0.15 14.44 12.22
N THR A 428 1.08 14.27 13.16
CA THR A 428 0.89 13.46 14.37
C THR A 428 0.15 14.18 15.49
N ASN A 429 -0.46 15.35 15.22
CA ASN A 429 -1.36 16.00 16.17
C ASN A 429 -2.51 15.02 16.47
N PRO A 430 -2.88 14.78 17.75
CA PRO A 430 -3.99 13.89 18.11
C PRO A 430 -5.31 14.19 17.38
N ALA A 431 -5.55 15.45 17.00
CA ALA A 431 -6.75 15.83 16.24
C ALA A 431 -6.71 15.41 14.76
N ASN A 432 -5.52 15.19 14.18
CA ASN A 432 -5.33 15.01 12.74
C ASN A 432 -4.76 13.64 12.36
N ILE A 433 -4.04 12.96 13.24
CA ILE A 433 -3.26 11.75 12.90
C ILE A 433 -4.08 10.67 12.18
N LYS A 434 -5.34 10.49 12.59
CA LYS A 434 -6.27 9.52 11.98
C LYS A 434 -6.64 9.92 10.54
N LEU A 435 -6.94 11.19 10.29
CA LEU A 435 -7.28 11.69 8.94
C LEU A 435 -6.04 11.80 8.05
N ASP A 436 -4.87 12.13 8.62
CA ASP A 436 -3.58 12.12 7.90
C ASP A 436 -3.23 10.70 7.46
N TYR A 437 -3.44 9.70 8.32
CA TYR A 437 -3.35 8.29 7.96
C TYR A 437 -4.33 7.91 6.85
N LEU A 438 -5.61 8.22 7.00
CA LEU A 438 -6.61 7.90 5.97
C LEU A 438 -6.28 8.52 4.61
N TYR A 439 -5.78 9.76 4.57
CA TYR A 439 -5.32 10.38 3.33
C TYR A 439 -4.28 9.51 2.61
N LYS A 440 -3.30 8.97 3.33
CA LYS A 440 -2.25 8.12 2.76
C LYS A 440 -2.75 6.72 2.45
N TRP A 441 -3.58 6.15 3.32
CA TRP A 441 -4.21 4.85 3.12
C TRP A 441 -5.12 4.84 1.88
N TYR A 442 -5.87 5.91 1.63
CA TYR A 442 -6.71 6.03 0.44
C TYR A 442 -5.91 6.07 -0.86
N LEU A 443 -4.65 6.53 -0.85
CA LEU A 443 -3.78 6.40 -2.01
C LEU A 443 -3.47 4.92 -2.28
N TRP A 444 -3.17 4.14 -1.24
CA TRP A 444 -3.02 2.69 -1.41
C TRP A 444 -4.31 2.06 -1.94
N CYS A 445 -5.47 2.38 -1.35
CA CYS A 445 -6.77 1.89 -1.82
C CYS A 445 -6.99 2.23 -3.30
N TRP A 446 -6.74 3.48 -3.71
CA TRP A 446 -6.96 3.92 -5.08
C TRP A 446 -5.97 3.32 -6.08
N ALA A 447 -4.73 3.04 -5.66
CA ALA A 447 -3.73 2.39 -6.49
C ALA A 447 -4.10 0.92 -6.78
N TYR A 448 -4.55 0.18 -5.76
CA TYR A 448 -4.69 -1.28 -5.83
C TYR A 448 -6.12 -1.81 -5.95
N ARG A 449 -7.14 -0.95 -5.83
CA ARG A 449 -8.57 -1.34 -5.87
C ARG A 449 -8.96 -2.24 -7.03
N ASP A 450 -8.36 -2.06 -8.21
CA ASP A 450 -8.69 -2.87 -9.40
C ASP A 450 -8.20 -4.31 -9.28
N LEU A 451 -7.23 -4.58 -8.40
CA LEU A 451 -6.77 -5.93 -8.06
C LEU A 451 -7.55 -6.49 -6.86
N THR A 452 -7.64 -5.73 -5.77
CA THR A 452 -8.18 -6.22 -4.49
C THR A 452 -9.68 -6.50 -4.52
N LYS A 453 -10.42 -5.83 -5.42
CA LYS A 453 -11.85 -6.07 -5.59
C LYS A 453 -12.18 -7.46 -6.14
N ASP A 454 -11.22 -8.11 -6.79
CA ASP A 454 -11.41 -9.39 -7.50
C ASP A 454 -10.47 -10.50 -7.02
N ILE A 455 -9.45 -10.22 -6.20
CA ILE A 455 -8.44 -11.21 -5.77
C ILE A 455 -8.40 -11.24 -4.23
N PRO A 456 -8.45 -12.43 -3.60
CA PRO A 456 -8.25 -12.53 -2.15
C PRO A 456 -6.95 -11.85 -1.74
N THR A 457 -7.00 -11.07 -0.67
CA THR A 457 -5.89 -10.19 -0.28
C THR A 457 -5.52 -10.39 1.18
N ILE A 458 -4.26 -10.73 1.44
CA ILE A 458 -3.63 -10.64 2.75
C ILE A 458 -2.89 -9.31 2.79
N CYS A 459 -3.28 -8.41 3.70
CA CYS A 459 -2.60 -7.15 3.96
C CYS A 459 -2.30 -7.09 5.46
N ILE A 460 -1.06 -6.73 5.82
CA ILE A 460 -0.61 -6.60 7.21
C ILE A 460 0.25 -5.34 7.38
N PRO A 461 0.19 -4.66 8.54
CA PRO A 461 0.99 -3.46 8.81
C PRO A 461 2.44 -3.79 9.17
N ASP A 462 3.32 -2.84 8.85
CA ASP A 462 4.67 -2.71 9.42
C ASP A 462 4.85 -1.33 10.11
N ASP A 463 6.08 -0.94 10.44
CA ASP A 463 6.44 0.27 11.18
C ASP A 463 5.85 1.57 10.60
N HIS A 464 6.04 1.81 9.32
CA HIS A 464 5.63 3.06 8.68
C HIS A 464 4.10 3.20 8.64
N ASP A 465 3.36 2.09 8.62
CA ASP A 465 1.90 2.09 8.66
C ASP A 465 1.36 2.66 9.97
N ILE A 466 2.04 2.37 11.08
CA ILE A 466 1.70 2.87 12.42
C ILE A 466 2.45 4.17 12.78
N TYR A 467 3.08 4.82 11.79
CA TYR A 467 3.76 6.12 11.92
C TYR A 467 4.97 6.09 12.88
N GLN A 468 5.72 4.99 12.85
CA GLN A 468 7.04 4.89 13.48
C GLN A 468 8.08 4.58 12.41
N GLY A 469 9.34 4.98 12.64
CA GLY A 469 10.41 4.68 11.69
C GLY A 469 10.89 3.24 11.77
N ASN A 470 10.61 2.59 12.90
CA ASN A 470 10.79 1.16 13.18
C ASN A 470 9.72 0.69 14.18
N ILE A 471 9.50 -0.62 14.30
CA ILE A 471 8.56 -1.16 15.28
C ILE A 471 9.10 -2.40 16.00
N TRP A 472 9.26 -2.22 17.31
CA TRP A 472 9.41 -3.29 18.28
C TRP A 472 8.19 -3.28 19.19
N GLY A 473 7.10 -3.95 18.79
CA GLY A 473 5.78 -3.73 19.39
C GLY A 473 5.66 -4.12 20.87
N GLN A 474 6.64 -4.87 21.41
CA GLN A 474 6.74 -5.32 22.80
C GLN A 474 5.38 -5.74 23.40
N GLY A 475 4.64 -6.57 22.67
CA GLY A 475 3.39 -7.15 23.14
C GLY A 475 2.22 -6.18 23.25
N GLY A 476 2.24 -5.06 22.52
CA GLY A 476 1.12 -4.11 22.50
C GLY A 476 1.29 -2.90 23.41
N ARG A 477 2.33 -2.86 24.24
CA ARG A 477 2.45 -1.82 25.28
C ARG A 477 2.70 -0.43 24.72
N LYS A 478 2.49 0.58 25.56
CA LYS A 478 2.94 1.94 25.30
C LYS A 478 4.47 2.02 25.34
N ALA A 479 5.06 2.79 24.42
CA ALA A 479 6.47 3.15 24.47
C ALA A 479 6.78 4.01 25.72
N VAL A 480 7.85 3.65 26.42
CA VAL A 480 8.30 4.31 27.66
C VAL A 480 9.81 4.32 27.66
N SER A 481 10.42 5.50 27.77
CA SER A 481 11.88 5.64 27.85
C SER A 481 12.43 4.84 29.04
N PRO A 482 13.51 4.07 28.85
CA PRO A 482 14.18 3.38 29.96
C PRO A 482 14.86 4.40 30.88
N GLU A 483 15.20 3.97 32.10
CA GLU A 483 15.96 4.79 33.06
C GLU A 483 17.23 4.04 33.51
N PRO A 484 18.44 4.55 33.20
CA PRO A 484 18.74 5.75 32.40
C PRO A 484 18.63 5.51 30.89
N ASP A 485 18.00 6.42 30.15
CA ASP A 485 18.03 6.43 28.69
C ASP A 485 19.36 7.00 28.18
N ARG A 486 20.04 6.23 27.32
CA ARG A 486 21.35 6.56 26.75
C ARG A 486 21.24 7.37 25.45
N TYR A 487 20.06 7.44 24.83
CA TYR A 487 19.86 7.98 23.49
C TYR A 487 18.97 9.22 23.50
N THR A 488 17.76 9.14 24.07
CA THR A 488 16.77 10.23 24.02
C THR A 488 16.09 10.50 25.36
N PRO A 489 16.84 10.98 26.37
CA PRO A 489 16.34 11.13 27.74
C PRO A 489 15.00 11.87 27.84
N ASN A 490 14.03 11.24 28.50
CA ASN A 490 12.67 11.74 28.72
C ASN A 490 11.80 11.92 27.46
N GLN A 491 12.13 11.24 26.35
CA GLN A 491 11.34 11.26 25.12
C GLN A 491 11.18 9.85 24.56
N PRO A 492 10.05 9.16 24.86
CA PRO A 492 9.81 7.81 24.36
C PRO A 492 9.89 7.75 22.83
N ARG A 493 10.64 6.79 22.31
CA ARG A 493 10.76 6.50 20.88
C ARG A 493 10.41 5.04 20.59
N ASP A 494 10.30 4.74 19.30
CA ASP A 494 10.06 3.38 18.79
C ASP A 494 11.06 2.35 19.34
N HIS A 495 12.35 2.71 19.38
CA HIS A 495 13.40 1.83 19.91
C HIS A 495 13.27 1.46 21.40
N ASP A 496 12.50 2.22 22.17
CA ASP A 496 12.20 1.89 23.57
C ASP A 496 11.26 0.69 23.71
N GLY A 497 10.69 0.22 22.58
CA GLY A 497 9.71 -0.84 22.50
C GLY A 497 8.31 -0.39 22.88
N GLY A 498 7.31 -0.88 22.15
CA GLY A 498 5.92 -0.48 22.24
C GLY A 498 5.52 0.57 21.20
N TYR A 499 4.30 1.09 21.37
CA TYR A 499 3.69 2.08 20.49
C TYR A 499 3.85 3.50 21.04
N VAL A 500 4.39 4.41 20.23
CA VAL A 500 4.56 5.84 20.53
C VAL A 500 3.23 6.57 20.41
N HIS A 501 2.42 6.19 19.42
CA HIS A 501 1.11 6.80 19.17
C HIS A 501 -0.01 6.12 19.97
N PRO A 502 -1.17 6.78 20.15
CA PRO A 502 -2.30 6.23 20.90
C PRO A 502 -2.78 4.86 20.39
N ALA A 503 -3.19 3.97 21.29
CA ALA A 503 -3.64 2.62 20.95
C ALA A 503 -4.87 2.59 20.03
N ASP A 504 -5.77 3.58 20.13
CA ASP A 504 -6.93 3.71 19.25
C ASP A 504 -6.56 4.09 17.81
N PHE A 505 -5.42 4.77 17.61
CA PHE A 505 -4.84 4.96 16.29
C PHE A 505 -4.25 3.64 15.75
N VAL A 506 -3.50 2.91 16.56
CA VAL A 506 -2.93 1.60 16.17
C VAL A 506 -4.04 0.61 15.80
N ALA A 507 -5.10 0.51 16.61
CA ALA A 507 -6.25 -0.34 16.32
C ALA A 507 -6.97 0.05 15.02
N MET A 508 -7.07 1.34 14.72
CA MET A 508 -7.61 1.83 13.45
C MET A 508 -6.76 1.38 12.25
N VAL A 509 -5.43 1.51 12.33
CA VAL A 509 -4.51 1.05 11.28
C VAL A 509 -4.68 -0.45 11.04
N GLU A 510 -4.59 -1.26 12.11
CA GLU A 510 -4.78 -2.71 12.03
C GLU A 510 -6.13 -3.06 11.42
N ARG A 511 -7.22 -2.44 11.88
CA ARG A 511 -8.54 -2.69 11.32
C ARG A 511 -8.60 -2.39 9.82
N THR A 512 -8.05 -1.27 9.36
CA THR A 512 -8.07 -0.93 7.93
C THR A 512 -7.35 -1.95 7.05
N GLN A 513 -6.34 -2.63 7.58
CA GLN A 513 -5.46 -3.50 6.82
C GLN A 513 -5.76 -4.99 7.00
N THR A 514 -6.23 -5.43 8.17
CA THR A 514 -6.29 -6.86 8.54
C THR A 514 -7.70 -7.38 8.79
N ALA A 515 -8.73 -6.53 8.86
CA ALA A 515 -10.08 -6.97 9.27
C ALA A 515 -10.72 -8.03 8.35
N ASN A 516 -10.30 -8.10 7.08
CA ASN A 516 -10.78 -9.10 6.12
C ASN A 516 -10.08 -10.46 6.24
N LEU A 517 -9.04 -10.59 7.07
CA LEU A 517 -8.37 -11.87 7.32
C LEU A 517 -9.29 -12.82 8.10
N PRO A 518 -9.03 -14.14 8.06
CA PRO A 518 -9.66 -15.10 8.97
C PRO A 518 -9.51 -14.67 10.43
N ASP A 519 -10.36 -15.20 11.30
CA ASP A 519 -10.35 -14.80 12.70
C ASP A 519 -9.01 -15.15 13.36
N PRO A 520 -8.45 -14.24 14.17
CA PRO A 520 -7.12 -14.44 14.72
C PRO A 520 -7.08 -15.65 15.65
N TYR A 521 -5.94 -16.34 15.63
CA TYR A 521 -5.72 -17.50 16.51
C TYR A 521 -5.87 -17.13 17.99
N ASN A 522 -5.32 -15.97 18.37
CA ASN A 522 -5.54 -15.40 19.70
C ASN A 522 -6.59 -14.28 19.65
N THR A 523 -7.68 -14.48 20.38
CA THR A 523 -8.78 -13.50 20.49
C THR A 523 -8.70 -12.67 21.77
N GLU A 524 -7.80 -13.01 22.69
CA GLU A 524 -7.62 -12.25 23.94
C GLU A 524 -6.91 -10.92 23.65
N PRO A 525 -7.44 -9.79 24.15
CA PRO A 525 -6.75 -8.51 24.08
C PRO A 525 -5.37 -8.57 24.74
N ILE A 526 -4.43 -7.83 24.18
CA ILE A 526 -3.08 -7.63 24.72
C ILE A 526 -2.99 -6.25 25.39
N ASP A 527 -1.76 -5.79 25.70
CA ASP A 527 -1.55 -4.50 26.34
C ASP A 527 -2.22 -3.36 25.56
N GLN A 528 -2.68 -2.35 26.30
CA GLN A 528 -3.50 -1.23 25.81
C GLN A 528 -4.86 -1.63 25.20
N GLY A 529 -5.29 -2.89 25.32
CA GLY A 529 -6.55 -3.38 24.75
C GLY A 529 -6.50 -3.61 23.24
N LEU A 530 -5.29 -3.67 22.67
CA LEU A 530 -5.09 -4.03 21.27
C LEU A 530 -5.42 -5.52 21.05
N THR A 531 -5.64 -5.89 19.80
CA THR A 531 -5.88 -7.27 19.37
C THR A 531 -4.70 -7.81 18.58
N THR A 532 -4.79 -9.08 18.19
CA THR A 532 -3.89 -9.75 17.23
C THR A 532 -4.68 -10.12 15.98
N TYR A 533 -3.99 -10.27 14.85
CA TYR A 533 -4.45 -10.68 13.54
C TYR A 533 -3.72 -11.93 12.97
N TYR A 534 -2.69 -12.48 13.62
CA TYR A 534 -2.04 -13.72 13.13
C TYR A 534 -3.02 -14.90 13.09
N THR A 535 -3.04 -15.61 11.95
CA THR A 535 -4.04 -16.64 11.61
C THR A 535 -3.54 -17.50 10.44
N ASP A 536 -4.26 -18.57 10.09
CA ASP A 536 -4.08 -19.28 8.82
C ASP A 536 -5.22 -19.01 7.80
N LEU A 537 -4.90 -19.18 6.52
CA LEU A 537 -5.80 -19.17 5.36
C LEU A 537 -5.57 -20.46 4.55
N VAL A 538 -6.64 -21.12 4.10
CA VAL A 538 -6.55 -22.22 3.11
C VAL A 538 -7.19 -21.77 1.81
N TRP A 539 -6.37 -21.62 0.76
CA TRP A 539 -6.83 -21.18 -0.57
C TRP A 539 -6.14 -21.97 -1.68
N GLY A 540 -6.90 -22.52 -2.61
CA GLY A 540 -6.39 -23.35 -3.70
C GLY A 540 -5.71 -24.63 -3.23
N GLN A 541 -6.06 -25.13 -2.04
CA GLN A 541 -5.35 -26.18 -1.30
C GLN A 541 -3.90 -25.82 -0.87
N VAL A 542 -3.61 -24.54 -0.73
CA VAL A 542 -2.37 -24.04 -0.10
C VAL A 542 -2.72 -23.44 1.25
N GLY A 543 -2.07 -23.91 2.31
CA GLY A 543 -2.14 -23.29 3.62
C GLY A 543 -1.18 -22.11 3.70
N VAL A 544 -1.64 -20.98 4.20
CA VAL A 544 -0.86 -19.76 4.39
C VAL A 544 -0.95 -19.34 5.85
N ALA A 545 0.16 -19.40 6.59
CA ALA A 545 0.26 -18.80 7.92
C ALA A 545 0.57 -17.31 7.78
N VAL A 546 -0.29 -16.45 8.33
CA VAL A 546 -0.10 -15.01 8.41
C VAL A 546 0.47 -14.67 9.78
N LEU A 547 1.65 -14.06 9.81
CA LEU A 547 2.39 -13.77 11.03
C LEU A 547 2.38 -12.28 11.39
N GLU A 548 2.53 -12.01 12.69
CA GLU A 548 2.74 -10.72 13.34
C GLU A 548 4.15 -10.67 13.91
N ASP A 549 5.14 -10.46 13.04
CA ASP A 549 6.55 -10.58 13.47
C ASP A 549 7.07 -9.34 14.21
N ARG A 550 6.37 -8.21 14.09
CA ARG A 550 6.65 -6.94 14.77
C ARG A 550 6.01 -6.81 16.14
N LYS A 551 4.79 -7.33 16.32
CA LYS A 551 3.92 -7.06 17.48
C LYS A 551 4.57 -7.40 18.82
N PHE A 552 5.24 -8.54 18.87
CA PHE A 552 5.82 -9.10 20.10
C PHE A 552 7.33 -8.88 20.20
N LYS A 553 7.93 -8.30 19.15
CA LYS A 553 9.36 -8.06 19.09
C LYS A 553 9.79 -7.11 20.22
N SER A 554 10.85 -7.48 20.92
CA SER A 554 11.37 -6.70 22.04
C SER A 554 12.05 -5.42 21.57
N GLY A 555 11.89 -4.31 22.30
CA GLY A 555 12.62 -3.06 22.03
C GLY A 555 14.13 -3.25 22.13
N CYS A 556 14.89 -2.49 21.35
CA CYS A 556 16.35 -2.59 21.30
C CYS A 556 17.06 -1.64 22.28
N ASN A 557 16.42 -0.55 22.74
CA ASN A 557 16.95 0.35 23.78
C ASN A 557 16.70 -0.21 25.20
N ARG A 558 17.21 -1.40 25.49
CA ARG A 558 17.06 -2.03 26.82
C ARG A 558 18.28 -1.79 27.69
N THR A 559 18.10 -1.86 29.01
CA THR A 559 19.19 -1.64 29.98
C THR A 559 20.27 -2.72 29.94
N ASP A 560 19.90 -3.94 29.58
CA ASP A 560 20.77 -5.12 29.42
C ASP A 560 21.48 -5.16 28.06
N MET A 561 21.09 -4.31 27.10
CA MET A 561 21.77 -4.22 25.81
C MET A 561 23.06 -3.39 25.91
N PRO A 562 24.13 -3.83 25.22
CA PRO A 562 25.34 -3.02 25.08
C PRO A 562 25.05 -1.74 24.29
N PRO A 563 25.77 -0.64 24.53
CA PRO A 563 25.63 0.57 23.73
C PRO A 563 26.08 0.29 22.29
N SER A 564 25.29 0.73 21.32
CA SER A 564 25.57 0.57 19.90
C SER A 564 26.80 1.33 19.38
N GLY A 565 27.29 2.31 20.16
CA GLY A 565 28.36 3.21 19.74
C GLY A 565 27.93 4.25 18.70
N THR A 566 26.65 4.28 18.33
CA THR A 566 26.07 5.22 17.37
C THR A 566 24.96 6.06 18.03
N GLY A 567 24.36 6.99 17.28
CA GLY A 567 23.17 7.72 17.74
C GLY A 567 21.87 6.90 17.69
N ARG A 568 21.95 5.61 17.31
CA ARG A 568 20.83 4.70 17.10
C ARG A 568 21.04 3.41 17.89
N PRO A 569 20.15 3.02 18.82
CA PRO A 569 20.33 1.79 19.62
C PRO A 569 20.29 0.50 18.81
N ASP A 570 19.68 0.55 17.63
CA ASP A 570 19.48 -0.57 16.72
C ASP A 570 20.59 -0.75 15.66
N HIS A 571 21.53 0.20 15.58
CA HIS A 571 22.60 0.19 14.58
C HIS A 571 23.99 -0.05 15.19
N PHE A 572 24.54 -1.25 14.96
CA PHE A 572 25.92 -1.57 15.35
C PHE A 572 26.84 -1.57 14.13
N ASN A 573 27.82 -0.66 14.12
CA ASN A 573 28.72 -0.43 12.98
C ASN A 573 30.17 -0.86 13.22
N ASP A 574 30.57 -1.07 14.48
CA ASP A 574 31.94 -1.46 14.81
C ASP A 574 32.24 -2.88 14.29
N PRO A 575 33.14 -3.06 13.31
CA PRO A 575 33.41 -4.37 12.72
C PRO A 575 34.00 -5.39 13.70
N ASP A 576 34.54 -4.93 14.83
CA ASP A 576 35.14 -5.79 15.87
C ASP A 576 34.16 -6.14 16.99
N PHE A 577 32.90 -5.68 16.92
CA PHE A 577 31.88 -5.94 17.94
C PHE A 577 31.39 -7.40 17.88
N ASP A 578 31.32 -8.07 19.04
CA ASP A 578 30.79 -9.43 19.16
C ASP A 578 29.25 -9.40 19.19
N VAL A 579 28.64 -9.71 18.06
CA VAL A 579 27.17 -9.71 17.91
C VAL A 579 26.45 -10.73 18.79
N SER A 580 27.15 -11.72 19.37
CA SER A 580 26.54 -12.64 20.34
C SER A 580 26.11 -11.94 21.62
N ASP A 581 26.72 -10.81 21.98
CA ASP A 581 26.32 -9.98 23.13
C ASP A 581 24.93 -9.30 22.93
N LEU A 582 24.36 -9.37 21.73
CA LEU A 582 23.03 -8.85 21.42
C LEU A 582 21.90 -9.86 21.69
N ASP A 583 22.21 -11.15 21.87
CA ASP A 583 21.21 -12.16 22.18
C ASP A 583 20.95 -12.22 23.70
N VAL A 584 20.25 -11.19 24.20
CA VAL A 584 19.99 -11.04 25.64
C VAL A 584 18.83 -11.93 26.11
N GLU A 585 18.95 -12.45 27.32
CA GLU A 585 17.92 -13.29 27.94
C GLU A 585 16.56 -12.57 28.03
N GLY A 586 15.48 -13.28 27.69
CA GLY A 586 14.12 -12.73 27.72
C GLY A 586 13.74 -11.85 26.53
N ALA A 587 14.67 -11.55 25.61
CA ALA A 587 14.31 -10.92 24.34
C ALA A 587 13.46 -11.86 23.48
N THR A 588 12.39 -11.32 22.90
CA THR A 588 11.36 -12.07 22.18
C THR A 588 11.18 -11.51 20.77
N LEU A 589 10.85 -12.39 19.82
CA LEU A 589 10.46 -12.05 18.44
C LEU A 589 8.94 -12.22 18.23
N LEU A 590 8.43 -13.45 18.06
CA LEU A 590 7.01 -13.72 17.74
C LEU A 590 6.08 -13.84 18.96
N GLY A 591 6.63 -14.10 20.15
CA GLY A 591 5.85 -14.44 21.35
C GLY A 591 5.39 -15.90 21.39
N GLU A 592 5.08 -16.41 22.57
CA GLU A 592 4.83 -17.85 22.81
C GLU A 592 3.57 -18.35 22.10
N LYS A 593 2.43 -17.65 22.23
CA LYS A 593 1.17 -18.07 21.60
C LYS A 593 1.27 -18.13 20.06
N GLN A 594 2.05 -17.25 19.45
CA GLN A 594 2.26 -17.27 18.01
C GLN A 594 3.18 -18.41 17.58
N LEU A 595 4.20 -18.77 18.38
CA LEU A 595 5.00 -19.98 18.14
C LEU A 595 4.14 -21.24 18.28
N GLN A 596 3.26 -21.30 19.27
CA GLN A 596 2.27 -22.38 19.42
C GLN A 596 1.35 -22.48 18.20
N PHE A 597 0.84 -21.34 17.70
CA PHE A 597 0.07 -21.29 16.46
C PHE A 597 0.83 -21.90 15.28
N ILE A 598 2.11 -21.54 15.09
CA ILE A 598 2.92 -22.09 14.00
C ILE A 598 3.12 -23.59 14.16
N ASP A 599 3.40 -24.06 15.39
CA ASP A 599 3.56 -25.49 15.68
C ASP A 599 2.26 -26.30 15.45
N GLU A 600 1.10 -25.72 15.73
CA GLU A 600 -0.21 -26.33 15.42
C GLU A 600 -0.50 -26.30 13.91
N PHE A 601 -0.25 -25.16 13.25
CA PHE A 601 -0.38 -25.03 11.81
C PHE A 601 0.54 -26.00 11.05
N ALA A 602 1.75 -26.26 11.53
CA ALA A 602 2.66 -27.22 10.92
C ALA A 602 2.06 -28.65 10.87
N GLN A 603 1.18 -28.98 11.82
CA GLN A 603 0.53 -30.28 11.95
C GLN A 603 -0.80 -30.38 11.20
N ASP A 604 -1.49 -29.26 11.01
CA ASP A 604 -2.76 -29.21 10.30
C ASP A 604 -2.55 -29.32 8.79
N TRP A 605 -3.01 -30.42 8.19
CA TRP A 605 -2.97 -30.63 6.74
C TRP A 605 -4.37 -30.79 6.14
N ASP A 606 -5.40 -30.41 6.89
CA ASP A 606 -6.77 -30.45 6.39
C ASP A 606 -6.96 -29.43 5.25
N GLY A 607 -7.54 -29.89 4.14
CA GLY A 607 -7.71 -29.10 2.91
C GLY A 607 -6.40 -28.68 2.21
N GLN A 608 -5.22 -29.07 2.71
CA GLN A 608 -3.94 -28.49 2.29
C GLN A 608 -3.01 -29.53 1.63
N LEU A 609 -2.36 -29.11 0.54
CA LEU A 609 -1.36 -29.89 -0.20
C LEU A 609 0.05 -29.31 -0.08
N MET A 610 0.17 -27.99 0.10
CA MET A 610 1.41 -27.25 0.32
C MET A 610 1.18 -26.17 1.36
N LYS A 611 2.26 -25.69 1.98
CA LYS A 611 2.23 -24.63 3.00
C LYS A 611 3.22 -23.52 2.70
N MET A 612 2.85 -22.30 3.07
CA MET A 612 3.75 -21.15 3.14
C MET A 612 3.41 -20.28 4.36
N ALA A 613 4.35 -19.41 4.74
CA ALA A 613 4.17 -18.37 5.75
C ALA A 613 4.42 -17.01 5.12
N VAL A 614 3.70 -16.01 5.59
CA VAL A 614 3.82 -14.61 5.19
C VAL A 614 3.99 -13.73 6.42
N SER A 615 4.94 -12.79 6.38
CA SER A 615 5.20 -11.86 7.49
C SER A 615 5.81 -10.55 6.99
N GLN A 616 5.98 -9.57 7.87
CA GLN A 616 6.56 -8.27 7.51
C GLN A 616 7.96 -8.42 6.94
N THR A 617 8.83 -9.22 7.57
CA THR A 617 10.18 -9.47 7.03
C THR A 617 10.70 -10.89 7.28
N ILE A 618 11.73 -11.26 6.51
CA ILE A 618 12.39 -12.57 6.61
C ILE A 618 13.22 -12.71 7.89
N PHE A 619 13.35 -13.93 8.41
CA PHE A 619 14.09 -14.24 9.65
C PHE A 619 15.63 -14.22 9.48
N ALA A 620 16.18 -13.14 8.94
CA ALA A 620 17.61 -12.90 8.76
C ALA A 620 17.94 -11.41 8.63
N ASN A 621 19.16 -11.02 9.02
CA ASN A 621 19.75 -9.71 8.78
C ASN A 621 20.51 -9.72 7.44
N MET A 622 19.81 -9.49 6.33
CA MET A 622 20.44 -9.55 5.01
C MET A 622 21.13 -8.28 4.57
N ALA A 623 20.74 -7.12 5.09
CA ALA A 623 21.40 -5.88 4.70
C ALA A 623 22.71 -5.68 5.48
N THR A 624 23.78 -5.33 4.77
CA THR A 624 25.08 -4.93 5.35
C THR A 624 25.40 -3.46 5.09
N HIS A 625 24.63 -2.79 4.23
CA HIS A 625 24.79 -1.38 3.90
C HIS A 625 23.43 -0.71 3.80
N HIS A 626 23.28 0.47 4.40
CA HIS A 626 21.97 1.12 4.62
C HIS A 626 21.95 2.59 4.19
N GLY A 627 20.76 3.04 3.80
CA GLY A 627 20.43 4.44 3.61
C GLY A 627 21.03 5.05 2.35
N ARG A 628 20.87 6.36 2.22
CA ARG A 628 21.21 7.12 1.00
C ARG A 628 22.64 6.91 0.51
N ASN A 629 23.60 6.78 1.42
CA ASN A 629 25.01 6.59 1.10
C ASN A 629 25.42 5.11 1.08
N LEU A 630 24.52 4.19 1.43
CA LEU A 630 24.81 2.77 1.64
C LEU A 630 25.99 2.60 2.61
N ASP A 631 25.88 3.22 3.79
CA ASP A 631 26.90 3.13 4.83
C ASP A 631 26.88 1.73 5.45
N ARG A 632 28.07 1.18 5.78
CA ARG A 632 28.21 -0.16 6.37
C ARG A 632 27.50 -0.24 7.72
N LEU A 633 26.72 -1.30 7.90
CA LEU A 633 26.05 -1.70 9.14
C LEU A 633 26.31 -3.20 9.34
N ILE A 634 26.88 -3.61 10.48
CA ILE A 634 27.19 -5.03 10.70
C ILE A 634 26.03 -5.79 11.33
N ALA A 635 25.20 -5.13 12.13
CA ALA A 635 24.01 -5.72 12.73
C ALA A 635 22.88 -4.67 12.86
N ASP A 636 21.72 -5.02 12.30
CA ASP A 636 20.48 -4.24 12.31
C ASP A 636 19.42 -4.95 13.18
N LEU A 637 19.18 -4.41 14.38
CA LEU A 637 18.23 -5.00 15.34
C LEU A 637 16.77 -4.81 14.90
N ASP A 638 16.52 -3.98 13.90
CA ASP A 638 15.19 -3.89 13.29
C ASP A 638 14.90 -5.09 12.38
N SER A 639 15.91 -5.71 11.76
CA SER A 639 15.70 -6.94 10.98
C SER A 639 15.24 -8.10 11.87
N ASN A 640 14.52 -9.08 11.32
CA ASN A 640 14.20 -10.32 12.04
C ASN A 640 15.39 -11.30 12.10
N GLY A 641 16.61 -10.80 11.85
CA GLY A 641 17.83 -11.45 12.33
C GLY A 641 17.96 -11.42 13.86
N TRP A 642 17.30 -10.47 14.54
CA TRP A 642 17.33 -10.28 15.99
C TRP A 642 15.93 -10.30 16.62
N PRO A 643 15.77 -10.78 17.86
CA PRO A 643 16.77 -11.47 18.69
C PRO A 643 17.15 -12.85 18.13
N GLN A 644 18.42 -13.26 18.24
CA GLN A 644 18.93 -14.48 17.61
C GLN A 644 18.21 -15.73 18.11
N SER A 645 18.01 -15.86 19.42
CA SER A 645 17.27 -16.97 20.01
C SER A 645 15.80 -16.99 19.56
N GLY A 646 15.18 -15.82 19.42
CA GLY A 646 13.80 -15.68 18.92
C GLY A 646 13.67 -16.09 17.44
N ARG A 647 14.59 -15.62 16.60
CA ARG A 647 14.71 -16.00 15.19
C ARG A 647 14.88 -17.50 15.02
N ASN A 648 15.78 -18.14 15.79
CA ASN A 648 16.03 -19.58 15.68
C ASN A 648 14.76 -20.39 15.98
N ARG A 649 13.97 -20.00 17.00
CA ARG A 649 12.68 -20.64 17.29
C ARG A 649 11.67 -20.49 16.16
N ALA A 650 11.58 -19.31 15.55
CA ALA A 650 10.69 -19.08 14.41
C ALA A 650 11.06 -19.93 13.18
N VAL A 651 12.35 -19.97 12.84
CA VAL A 651 12.89 -20.80 11.74
C VAL A 651 12.65 -22.28 12.00
N ASP A 652 12.84 -22.75 13.22
CA ASP A 652 12.58 -24.15 13.60
C ASP A 652 11.09 -24.51 13.51
N ALA A 653 10.21 -23.67 14.04
CA ALA A 653 8.76 -23.89 14.00
C ALA A 653 8.24 -24.01 12.56
N LEU A 654 8.70 -23.13 11.65
CA LEU A 654 8.35 -23.21 10.23
C LEU A 654 8.95 -24.45 9.55
N ARG A 655 10.19 -24.83 9.92
CA ARG A 655 10.87 -26.02 9.39
C ARG A 655 10.05 -27.28 9.65
N LYS A 656 9.50 -27.47 10.87
CA LYS A 656 8.68 -28.66 11.24
C LYS A 656 7.52 -28.93 10.27
N GLY A 657 6.98 -27.90 9.61
CA GLY A 657 5.88 -28.00 8.65
C GLY A 657 6.29 -27.94 7.17
N PHE A 658 7.58 -27.94 6.85
CA PHE A 658 8.10 -27.75 5.49
C PHE A 658 7.62 -26.44 4.85
N ILE A 659 7.54 -25.38 5.66
CA ILE A 659 6.87 -24.13 5.29
C ILE A 659 7.87 -23.18 4.61
N PHE A 660 7.54 -22.75 3.39
CA PHE A 660 8.28 -21.68 2.69
C PHE A 660 7.87 -20.30 3.21
N HIS A 661 8.83 -19.37 3.36
CA HIS A 661 8.57 -18.03 3.92
C HIS A 661 8.66 -16.91 2.87
N LEU A 662 7.63 -16.06 2.79
CA LEU A 662 7.59 -14.85 1.96
C LEU A 662 7.50 -13.60 2.87
N GLY A 663 8.35 -12.61 2.67
CA GLY A 663 8.35 -11.36 3.47
C GLY A 663 8.81 -10.13 2.69
N GLY A 664 8.88 -8.98 3.35
CA GLY A 664 9.26 -7.67 2.80
C GLY A 664 10.18 -6.83 3.73
N ASP A 665 9.88 -5.52 3.85
CA ASP A 665 10.57 -4.46 4.62
C ASP A 665 12.01 -4.14 4.18
N GLN A 666 12.86 -5.13 3.94
CA GLN A 666 14.30 -4.88 3.81
C GLN A 666 14.70 -4.02 2.61
N HIS A 667 13.76 -3.66 1.70
CA HIS A 667 14.03 -2.89 0.49
C HIS A 667 15.16 -3.50 -0.37
N LEU A 668 15.37 -4.80 -0.19
CA LEU A 668 16.43 -5.60 -0.75
C LEU A 668 15.82 -6.99 -0.95
N ALA A 669 15.50 -7.32 -2.20
CA ALA A 669 14.96 -8.64 -2.47
C ALA A 669 16.07 -9.67 -2.31
N THR A 670 15.77 -10.78 -1.63
CA THR A 670 16.74 -11.85 -1.39
C THR A 670 16.08 -13.22 -1.47
N ILE A 671 16.82 -14.22 -2.00
CA ILE A 671 16.50 -15.63 -1.79
C ILE A 671 17.53 -16.23 -0.85
N VAL A 672 17.04 -16.78 0.26
CA VAL A 672 17.89 -17.34 1.32
C VAL A 672 17.40 -18.74 1.69
N HIS A 673 18.32 -19.68 1.80
CA HIS A 673 18.08 -20.96 2.47
C HIS A 673 18.70 -20.89 3.87
N HIS A 674 17.83 -20.87 4.88
CA HIS A 674 18.23 -20.71 6.28
C HIS A 674 18.86 -21.99 6.81
N GLY A 675 19.77 -21.82 7.77
CA GLY A 675 20.22 -22.88 8.65
C GLY A 675 19.74 -22.69 10.09
N ILE A 676 20.01 -23.67 10.94
CA ILE A 676 19.95 -23.58 12.42
C ILE A 676 21.26 -24.10 12.98
N GLU A 677 21.68 -25.32 12.62
CA GLU A 677 22.97 -25.89 13.02
C GLU A 677 24.01 -25.73 11.91
N HIS A 678 23.57 -25.90 10.66
CA HIS A 678 24.38 -25.85 9.46
C HIS A 678 23.70 -25.06 8.35
N HIS A 679 24.47 -24.55 7.39
CA HIS A 679 23.91 -23.89 6.21
C HIS A 679 22.94 -24.79 5.45
N GLY A 680 21.70 -24.31 5.27
CA GLY A 680 20.70 -24.96 4.44
C GLY A 680 20.10 -26.23 5.05
N ASP A 681 19.96 -26.29 6.36
CA ASP A 681 19.26 -27.37 7.08
C ASP A 681 17.85 -26.97 7.56
N ALA A 682 17.32 -25.82 7.10
CA ALA A 682 16.02 -25.29 7.48
C ALA A 682 15.20 -24.72 6.30
N ILE A 683 14.37 -23.72 6.55
CA ILE A 683 13.41 -23.19 5.56
C ILE A 683 14.08 -22.33 4.49
N TRP A 684 13.40 -22.18 3.36
CA TRP A 684 13.71 -21.15 2.37
C TRP A 684 12.85 -19.92 2.59
N SER A 685 13.43 -18.74 2.34
CA SER A 685 12.72 -17.48 2.31
C SER A 685 12.96 -16.66 1.05
N PHE A 686 11.95 -15.87 0.70
CA PHE A 686 12.02 -14.83 -0.32
C PHE A 686 11.58 -13.49 0.29
N CYS A 687 12.51 -12.54 0.40
CA CYS A 687 12.17 -11.14 0.64
C CYS A 687 11.85 -10.49 -0.70
N VAL A 688 10.67 -9.88 -0.84
CA VAL A 688 10.28 -9.17 -2.08
C VAL A 688 10.94 -7.79 -2.14
N PRO A 689 11.16 -7.21 -3.34
CA PRO A 689 11.64 -5.83 -3.45
C PRO A 689 10.53 -4.85 -3.08
N SER A 690 10.93 -3.66 -2.64
CA SER A 690 10.00 -2.54 -2.45
C SER A 690 9.37 -2.11 -3.79
N VAL A 691 8.07 -1.80 -3.79
CA VAL A 691 7.34 -1.27 -4.96
C VAL A 691 7.96 0.04 -5.44
N ALA A 692 8.42 0.86 -4.50
CA ALA A 692 9.14 2.10 -4.75
C ALA A 692 10.16 2.32 -3.63
N ASN A 693 11.39 1.87 -3.89
CA ASN A 693 12.44 1.86 -2.87
C ASN A 693 12.91 3.29 -2.54
N PHE A 694 12.51 3.79 -1.36
CA PHE A 694 12.90 5.12 -0.88
C PHE A 694 14.19 5.09 -0.05
N TYR A 695 14.40 4.00 0.71
CA TYR A 695 15.54 3.78 1.59
C TYR A 695 16.34 2.56 1.12
N PRO A 696 17.35 2.75 0.25
CA PRO A 696 18.06 1.63 -0.35
C PRO A 696 18.89 0.88 0.70
N ARG A 697 18.89 -0.45 0.62
CA ARG A 697 19.75 -1.35 1.39
C ARG A 697 20.52 -2.26 0.42
N ALA A 698 21.67 -2.78 0.85
CA ALA A 698 22.47 -3.71 0.04
C ALA A 698 23.11 -4.83 0.87
N TRP A 699 23.32 -5.98 0.23
CA TRP A 699 24.04 -7.15 0.74
C TRP A 699 25.41 -7.27 0.07
N ALA A 700 26.44 -6.83 0.78
CA ALA A 700 27.84 -6.93 0.37
C ALA A 700 28.69 -7.32 1.60
N PRO A 701 28.60 -8.58 2.06
CA PRO A 701 29.18 -8.99 3.35
C PRO A 701 30.71 -8.85 3.38
N GLU A 702 31.38 -9.14 2.27
CA GLU A 702 32.84 -9.07 2.14
C GLU A 702 33.38 -7.63 1.98
N LEU A 703 32.51 -6.63 1.76
CA LEU A 703 32.93 -5.26 1.47
C LEU A 703 32.98 -4.40 2.75
N ALA A 704 34.17 -4.24 3.33
CA ALA A 704 34.34 -3.44 4.56
C ALA A 704 34.47 -1.91 4.33
N GLY A 705 34.67 -1.47 3.09
CA GLY A 705 34.88 -0.07 2.72
C GLY A 705 33.62 0.62 2.19
N GLU A 706 33.81 1.72 1.46
CA GLU A 706 32.72 2.40 0.74
C GLU A 706 31.99 1.44 -0.18
N TYR A 707 30.65 1.56 -0.23
CA TYR A 707 29.84 0.69 -1.04
C TYR A 707 30.21 0.78 -2.53
N SER A 708 30.42 -0.38 -3.12
CA SER A 708 30.54 -0.58 -4.55
C SER A 708 29.72 -1.81 -4.92
N TRP A 709 29.11 -1.79 -6.10
CA TRP A 709 28.27 -2.89 -6.54
C TRP A 709 29.07 -4.21 -6.56
N PRO A 710 28.72 -5.21 -5.73
CA PRO A 710 29.52 -6.42 -5.59
C PRO A 710 29.23 -7.42 -6.72
N PRO A 711 30.24 -8.17 -7.20
CA PRO A 711 29.99 -9.26 -8.15
C PRO A 711 29.28 -10.46 -7.47
N PRO A 712 28.42 -11.23 -8.16
CA PRO A 712 27.61 -12.29 -7.56
C PRO A 712 28.36 -13.31 -6.70
N GLU A 713 29.57 -13.71 -7.10
CA GLU A 713 30.40 -14.68 -6.40
C GLU A 713 30.85 -14.23 -5.00
N THR A 714 30.87 -12.92 -4.71
CA THR A 714 31.27 -12.39 -3.39
C THR A 714 30.12 -12.32 -2.39
N PHE A 715 28.87 -12.46 -2.85
CA PHE A 715 27.70 -12.34 -1.99
C PHE A 715 26.74 -13.54 -2.04
N THR A 716 26.91 -14.47 -2.98
CA THR A 716 26.13 -15.73 -3.04
C THR A 716 26.86 -16.88 -2.34
N GLY A 717 26.13 -17.98 -2.10
CA GLY A 717 26.62 -19.19 -1.43
C GLY A 717 26.47 -19.17 0.10
N PRO A 718 27.07 -20.14 0.80
CA PRO A 718 27.04 -20.22 2.26
C PRO A 718 27.75 -19.02 2.91
N ARG A 719 27.04 -18.31 3.79
CA ARG A 719 27.45 -17.07 4.46
C ARG A 719 26.88 -17.02 5.87
N TYR A 720 27.35 -16.05 6.66
CA TYR A 720 26.71 -15.69 7.91
C TYR A 720 26.10 -14.31 7.74
N ASP A 721 24.88 -14.14 8.23
CA ASP A 721 24.23 -12.84 8.28
C ASP A 721 24.88 -11.93 9.36
N GLY A 722 24.35 -10.72 9.54
CA GLY A 722 24.89 -9.76 10.50
C GLY A 722 24.93 -10.23 11.96
N PHE A 723 24.14 -11.24 12.32
CA PHE A 723 24.08 -11.81 13.68
C PHE A 723 24.73 -13.20 13.77
N GLY A 724 25.48 -13.62 12.76
CA GLY A 724 26.09 -14.95 12.73
C GLY A 724 25.13 -16.07 12.36
N HIS A 725 23.94 -15.78 11.81
CA HIS A 725 22.98 -16.79 11.37
C HIS A 725 23.49 -17.50 10.11
N PRO A 726 23.56 -18.85 10.06
CA PRO A 726 23.97 -19.55 8.85
C PRO A 726 22.92 -19.38 7.75
N VAL A 727 23.29 -18.73 6.64
CA VAL A 727 22.43 -18.46 5.48
C VAL A 727 23.11 -18.89 4.19
N THR A 728 22.40 -19.55 3.29
CA THR A 728 22.87 -19.74 1.91
C THR A 728 22.13 -18.78 1.00
N VAL A 729 22.86 -17.80 0.45
CA VAL A 729 22.28 -16.73 -0.37
C VAL A 729 22.33 -17.12 -1.84
N TYR A 730 21.18 -17.07 -2.51
CA TYR A 730 21.07 -17.41 -3.93
C TYR A 730 20.95 -16.18 -4.83
N ALA A 731 20.30 -15.13 -4.35
CA ALA A 731 20.10 -13.91 -5.10
C ALA A 731 19.89 -12.72 -4.14
N ALA A 732 20.32 -11.53 -4.56
CA ALA A 732 20.12 -10.27 -3.87
C ALA A 732 20.02 -9.11 -4.88
N THR A 733 19.11 -8.15 -4.69
CA THR A 733 18.96 -6.98 -5.59
C THR A 733 19.82 -5.80 -5.14
N ASN A 734 21.14 -5.95 -5.19
CA ASN A 734 22.08 -4.90 -4.81
C ASN A 734 21.98 -3.65 -5.73
N PRO A 735 21.69 -2.45 -5.20
CA PRO A 735 21.58 -1.22 -5.97
C PRO A 735 22.95 -0.71 -6.46
N GLY A 736 22.95 0.28 -7.36
CA GLY A 736 24.17 0.95 -7.84
C GLY A 736 24.52 0.72 -9.32
N ARG A 737 23.60 0.16 -10.10
CA ARG A 737 23.69 0.12 -11.57
C ARG A 737 22.64 1.05 -12.18
N ASP A 738 23.02 1.71 -13.27
CA ASP A 738 22.06 2.36 -14.16
C ASP A 738 21.18 1.30 -14.80
N MET A 739 19.89 1.34 -14.47
CA MET A 739 18.92 0.37 -14.96
C MET A 739 18.42 0.70 -16.37
N GLY A 740 18.82 1.85 -16.95
CA GLY A 740 18.44 2.28 -18.29
C GLY A 740 17.00 2.79 -18.39
N HIS A 741 16.41 3.21 -17.27
CA HIS A 741 15.02 3.67 -17.18
C HIS A 741 14.92 4.97 -16.39
N GLU A 742 14.07 5.89 -16.85
CA GLU A 742 13.79 7.17 -16.16
C GLU A 742 12.44 7.10 -15.42
N PRO A 743 12.32 7.73 -14.23
CA PRO A 743 13.36 8.46 -13.53
C PRO A 743 14.36 7.52 -12.84
N ARG A 744 15.66 7.84 -12.93
CA ARG A 744 16.72 7.09 -12.21
C ARG A 744 16.46 6.95 -10.72
N GLU A 745 15.93 8.00 -10.09
CA GLU A 745 15.60 8.04 -8.66
C GLU A 745 14.64 6.93 -8.22
N LEU A 746 13.75 6.48 -9.13
CA LEU A 746 12.90 5.32 -8.92
C LEU A 746 13.64 4.03 -9.27
N HIS A 747 14.18 3.92 -10.49
CA HIS A 747 14.60 2.64 -11.05
C HIS A 747 15.95 2.12 -10.54
N ASP A 748 16.92 3.00 -10.24
CA ASP A 748 18.30 2.58 -9.89
C ASP A 748 18.40 2.03 -8.44
N LYS A 749 17.33 2.16 -7.65
CA LYS A 749 17.17 1.59 -6.30
C LYS A 749 16.50 0.20 -6.30
N MET A 750 16.43 -0.45 -7.47
CA MET A 750 15.94 -1.82 -7.63
C MET A 750 14.48 -2.07 -7.17
N PRO A 751 13.50 -1.21 -7.51
CA PRO A 751 12.10 -1.42 -7.12
C PRO A 751 11.41 -2.52 -7.95
N GLY A 752 10.36 -3.13 -7.41
CA GLY A 752 9.64 -4.17 -8.14
C GLY A 752 8.54 -4.84 -7.34
N TYR A 753 8.28 -6.11 -7.67
CA TYR A 753 7.36 -6.99 -6.95
C TYR A 753 7.81 -8.45 -7.04
N GLY A 754 7.33 -9.29 -6.13
CA GLY A 754 7.57 -10.73 -6.13
C GLY A 754 6.41 -11.52 -6.72
N ILE A 755 6.70 -12.64 -7.40
CA ILE A 755 5.71 -13.66 -7.74
C ILE A 755 6.19 -15.02 -7.22
N VAL A 756 5.34 -15.71 -6.47
CA VAL A 756 5.58 -17.09 -6.02
C VAL A 756 4.59 -18.02 -6.70
N ARG A 757 5.08 -19.10 -7.30
CA ARG A 757 4.24 -20.13 -7.93
C ARG A 757 4.39 -21.44 -7.17
N LEU A 758 3.29 -21.92 -6.61
CA LEU A 758 3.23 -23.21 -5.93
C LEU A 758 2.62 -24.23 -6.89
N ASN A 759 3.44 -25.10 -7.47
CA ASN A 759 2.99 -26.24 -8.25
C ASN A 759 2.58 -27.36 -7.30
N LYS A 760 1.27 -27.56 -7.17
CA LYS A 760 0.71 -28.58 -6.28
C LYS A 760 1.07 -29.97 -6.77
N THR A 761 0.94 -30.28 -8.05
CA THR A 761 1.20 -31.63 -8.57
C THR A 761 2.64 -32.09 -8.35
N GLU A 762 3.62 -31.22 -8.62
CA GLU A 762 5.04 -31.56 -8.52
C GLU A 762 5.64 -31.22 -7.15
N ARG A 763 4.89 -30.55 -6.27
CA ARG A 763 5.35 -29.98 -4.99
C ARG A 763 6.58 -29.06 -5.16
N MET A 764 6.53 -28.18 -6.16
CA MET A 764 7.59 -27.23 -6.48
C MET A 764 7.18 -25.80 -6.16
N ILE A 765 8.12 -24.99 -5.70
CA ILE A 765 7.92 -23.57 -5.39
C ILE A 765 8.89 -22.78 -6.27
N THR A 766 8.36 -21.88 -7.10
CA THR A 766 9.16 -20.99 -7.94
C THR A 766 9.03 -19.55 -7.45
N MET A 767 10.16 -18.95 -7.13
CA MET A 767 10.29 -17.54 -6.73
C MET A 767 10.73 -16.72 -7.95
N GLU A 768 10.01 -15.64 -8.22
CA GLU A 768 10.29 -14.69 -9.30
C GLU A 768 10.36 -13.27 -8.72
N CYS A 769 11.32 -12.48 -9.17
CA CYS A 769 11.51 -11.09 -8.72
C CYS A 769 11.56 -10.18 -9.94
N TRP A 770 10.52 -9.38 -10.12
CA TRP A 770 10.30 -8.59 -11.33
C TRP A 770 10.65 -7.12 -11.08
N PRO A 771 11.57 -6.53 -11.87
CA PRO A 771 11.80 -5.10 -11.85
C PRO A 771 10.52 -4.34 -12.18
N ARG A 772 10.32 -3.18 -11.55
CA ARG A 772 9.18 -2.29 -11.84
C ARG A 772 9.03 -1.94 -13.32
N SER A 773 10.16 -1.76 -14.03
CA SER A 773 10.16 -1.44 -15.47
C SER A 773 9.83 -2.62 -16.39
N ALA A 774 9.75 -3.84 -15.84
CA ALA A 774 9.47 -5.03 -16.63
C ALA A 774 7.98 -5.14 -16.97
N ASP A 775 7.70 -5.46 -18.24
CA ASP A 775 6.37 -5.80 -18.73
C ASP A 775 6.30 -7.31 -19.00
N PRO A 776 5.79 -8.13 -18.06
CA PRO A 776 5.79 -9.59 -18.18
C PRO A 776 4.89 -10.11 -19.31
N SER A 777 4.05 -9.25 -19.92
CA SER A 777 3.27 -9.61 -21.11
C SER A 777 4.13 -9.68 -22.39
N ARG A 778 5.32 -9.07 -22.38
CA ARG A 778 6.19 -9.00 -23.57
C ARG A 778 7.13 -10.20 -23.66
N PRO A 779 7.35 -10.75 -24.87
CA PRO A 779 8.39 -11.75 -25.09
C PRO A 779 9.77 -11.22 -24.68
N GLY A 780 10.50 -12.02 -23.89
CA GLY A 780 11.85 -11.66 -23.46
C GLY A 780 11.92 -10.70 -22.28
N ALA A 781 10.80 -10.40 -21.61
CA ALA A 781 10.81 -9.71 -20.32
C ALA A 781 11.70 -10.46 -19.31
N LYS A 782 12.48 -9.72 -18.54
CA LYS A 782 13.49 -10.28 -17.63
C LYS A 782 13.19 -9.91 -16.19
N GLN A 783 13.40 -10.90 -15.33
CA GLN A 783 13.47 -10.74 -13.88
C GLN A 783 14.83 -10.16 -13.48
N TYR A 784 14.99 -9.80 -12.21
CA TYR A 784 16.30 -9.49 -11.66
C TYR A 784 17.25 -10.70 -11.77
N ALA A 785 18.55 -10.43 -11.85
CA ALA A 785 19.57 -11.48 -11.95
C ALA A 785 19.52 -12.40 -10.72
N GLY A 786 19.60 -13.72 -10.95
CA GLY A 786 19.44 -14.74 -9.92
C GLY A 786 18.04 -15.34 -9.83
N TRP A 787 17.04 -14.68 -10.44
CA TRP A 787 15.67 -15.20 -10.58
C TRP A 787 15.37 -15.65 -12.03
N PRO A 788 14.42 -16.59 -12.23
CA PRO A 788 13.67 -17.30 -11.20
C PRO A 788 14.50 -18.40 -10.52
N LYS A 789 14.08 -18.79 -9.31
CA LYS A 789 14.62 -19.94 -8.58
C LYS A 789 13.49 -20.89 -8.21
N THR A 790 13.68 -22.18 -8.47
CA THR A 790 12.72 -23.23 -8.13
C THR A 790 13.32 -24.20 -7.11
N ILE A 791 12.52 -24.55 -6.10
CA ILE A 791 12.85 -25.52 -5.05
C ILE A 791 11.72 -26.55 -4.91
N ARG A 792 12.00 -27.69 -4.27
CA ARG A 792 10.97 -28.64 -3.82
C ARG A 792 10.42 -28.20 -2.47
N GLN A 793 9.16 -28.53 -2.18
CA GLN A 793 8.59 -28.36 -0.85
C GLN A 793 9.45 -29.03 0.23
N SER A 794 9.97 -30.22 -0.07
CA SER A 794 10.86 -30.99 0.82
C SER A 794 12.17 -30.25 1.15
N ASP A 795 12.59 -29.29 0.33
CA ASP A 795 13.83 -28.54 0.56
C ASP A 795 13.72 -27.57 1.74
N ASN A 796 12.51 -27.30 2.25
CA ASN A 796 12.29 -26.53 3.50
C ASN A 796 12.53 -27.35 4.78
N TYR A 797 12.91 -28.62 4.64
CA TYR A 797 13.37 -29.49 5.72
C TYR A 797 14.52 -30.34 5.18
N ALA A 798 15.72 -29.75 5.15
CA ALA A 798 16.92 -30.41 4.64
C ALA A 798 18.02 -30.75 5.68
N PRO A 799 17.72 -31.00 6.97
CA PRO A 799 18.75 -31.45 7.90
C PRO A 799 19.28 -32.82 7.48
N LYS A 800 20.58 -33.03 7.71
CA LYS A 800 21.23 -34.31 7.40
C LYS A 800 20.69 -35.39 8.35
N PRO A 801 20.04 -36.46 7.85
CA PRO A 801 19.48 -37.49 8.73
C PRO A 801 20.60 -38.31 9.39
N VAL A 802 20.45 -38.62 10.68
CA VAL A 802 21.30 -39.60 11.39
C VAL A 802 20.94 -41.04 11.01
N GLY A 803 19.72 -41.24 10.53
CA GLY A 803 19.19 -42.50 10.02
C GLY A 803 17.74 -42.34 9.57
N TYR A 804 17.09 -43.46 9.31
CA TYR A 804 15.70 -43.50 8.86
C TYR A 804 14.89 -44.42 9.75
N LEU A 805 13.65 -44.02 10.03
CA LEU A 805 12.74 -44.74 10.93
C LEU A 805 12.00 -45.88 10.22
N ALA A 806 11.61 -45.66 8.97
CA ALA A 806 10.90 -46.62 8.14
C ALA A 806 11.03 -46.27 6.64
N ASP A 807 11.01 -47.30 5.79
CA ASP A 807 10.70 -47.14 4.37
C ASP A 807 9.19 -47.43 4.21
N LEU A 808 8.35 -46.39 4.25
CA LEU A 808 6.90 -46.52 4.24
C LEU A 808 6.37 -46.87 2.85
N LYS A 809 5.42 -47.80 2.82
CA LYS A 809 4.55 -48.07 1.67
C LYS A 809 3.10 -48.06 2.13
N VAL A 810 2.37 -47.00 1.82
CA VAL A 810 0.98 -46.81 2.23
C VAL A 810 0.03 -47.37 1.16
N ILE A 811 -1.03 -48.04 1.59
CA ILE A 811 -1.98 -48.72 0.71
C ILE A 811 -3.40 -48.29 1.10
N GLY A 812 -4.19 -47.90 0.09
CA GLY A 812 -5.61 -47.58 0.24
C GLY A 812 -5.94 -46.08 0.18
N VAL A 813 -4.93 -45.21 0.30
CA VAL A 813 -5.04 -43.75 0.27
C VAL A 813 -3.95 -43.16 -0.63
N ASP A 814 -4.10 -41.90 -1.06
CA ASP A 814 -3.10 -41.18 -1.86
C ASP A 814 -2.54 -40.00 -1.08
N SER A 815 -1.22 -39.79 -1.12
CA SER A 815 -0.56 -38.67 -0.46
C SER A 815 -0.99 -38.46 1.02
N PRO A 816 -0.81 -39.49 1.88
CA PRO A 816 -1.16 -39.39 3.29
C PRO A 816 -0.28 -38.36 4.01
N VAL A 817 -0.71 -37.95 5.20
CA VAL A 817 0.07 -37.11 6.11
C VAL A 817 0.94 -38.02 6.98
N VAL A 818 2.23 -37.74 7.04
CA VAL A 818 3.20 -38.41 7.92
C VAL A 818 3.65 -37.44 8.98
N GLN A 819 3.47 -37.80 10.24
CA GLN A 819 3.96 -37.05 11.40
C GLN A 819 4.97 -37.90 12.16
N VAL A 820 6.10 -37.29 12.52
CA VAL A 820 7.13 -37.90 13.38
C VAL A 820 7.12 -37.21 14.72
N VAL A 821 7.04 -38.01 15.78
CA VAL A 821 6.96 -37.56 17.17
C VAL A 821 8.09 -38.21 17.95
N ASP A 822 8.85 -37.41 18.69
CA ASP A 822 9.83 -37.90 19.65
C ASP A 822 9.10 -38.68 20.76
N ALA A 823 9.54 -39.90 21.07
CA ALA A 823 8.85 -40.74 22.04
C ALA A 823 9.09 -40.30 23.49
N ASP A 824 10.22 -39.64 23.77
CA ASP A 824 10.62 -39.24 25.12
C ASP A 824 9.99 -37.89 25.49
N THR A 825 10.02 -36.90 24.58
CA THR A 825 9.46 -35.57 24.83
C THR A 825 7.99 -35.46 24.45
N GLY A 826 7.53 -36.29 23.51
CA GLY A 826 6.20 -36.17 22.91
C GLY A 826 6.08 -35.03 21.89
N GLU A 827 7.17 -34.32 21.61
CA GLU A 827 7.18 -33.20 20.67
C GLU A 827 7.15 -33.70 19.22
N VAL A 828 6.48 -32.94 18.35
CA VAL A 828 6.46 -33.20 16.92
C VAL A 828 7.78 -32.73 16.30
N ALA A 829 8.54 -33.68 15.76
CA ALA A 829 9.77 -33.37 15.04
C ALA A 829 9.46 -32.73 13.67
N TRP A 830 8.47 -33.27 12.96
CA TRP A 830 7.94 -32.70 11.72
C TRP A 830 6.63 -33.36 11.29
N THR A 831 5.87 -32.67 10.44
CA THR A 831 4.68 -33.21 9.78
C THR A 831 4.67 -32.82 8.30
N LEU A 832 4.39 -33.78 7.41
CA LEU A 832 4.36 -33.56 5.96
C LEU A 832 3.24 -34.36 5.29
N ARG A 833 2.48 -33.73 4.40
CA ARG A 833 1.71 -34.46 3.39
C ARG A 833 2.62 -34.92 2.26
N ILE A 834 2.92 -36.22 2.21
CA ILE A 834 3.89 -36.76 1.25
C ILE A 834 3.33 -36.75 -0.18
N LEU A 835 4.21 -36.77 -1.19
CA LEU A 835 3.81 -36.95 -2.59
C LEU A 835 3.76 -38.44 -2.94
N GLY A 836 2.59 -38.95 -3.29
CA GLY A 836 2.35 -40.37 -3.53
C GLY A 836 2.33 -41.20 -2.24
N ASN A 837 2.65 -42.49 -2.36
CA ASN A 837 2.37 -43.49 -1.32
C ASN A 837 3.61 -44.18 -0.75
N GLU A 838 4.80 -43.72 -1.15
CA GLU A 838 6.07 -44.26 -0.68
C GLU A 838 6.91 -43.12 -0.12
N TYR A 839 7.43 -43.30 1.09
CA TYR A 839 8.23 -42.26 1.74
C TYR A 839 9.23 -42.89 2.71
N ARG A 840 10.49 -42.48 2.57
CA ARG A 840 11.55 -42.85 3.51
C ARG A 840 11.59 -41.81 4.61
N VAL A 841 11.30 -42.22 5.84
CA VAL A 841 11.08 -41.31 6.99
C VAL A 841 12.41 -40.96 7.64
N PRO A 842 12.93 -39.72 7.48
CA PRO A 842 14.17 -39.30 8.12
C PRO A 842 14.01 -39.06 9.62
N ALA A 843 15.06 -39.33 10.39
CA ALA A 843 15.24 -38.86 11.74
C ALA A 843 16.49 -37.98 11.83
N ILE A 844 16.40 -36.88 12.57
CA ILE A 844 17.46 -35.86 12.68
C ILE A 844 18.32 -36.03 13.93
N THR A 845 17.80 -36.70 14.95
CA THR A 845 18.53 -37.03 16.18
C THR A 845 18.46 -38.54 16.45
N ASP A 846 19.40 -39.04 17.24
CA ASP A 846 19.31 -40.40 17.78
C ASP A 846 18.24 -40.42 18.86
N GLY A 847 17.43 -41.47 18.91
CA GLY A 847 16.32 -41.55 19.85
C GLY A 847 15.30 -42.61 19.49
N GLU A 848 14.23 -42.65 20.25
CA GLU A 848 13.05 -43.48 19.97
C GLU A 848 11.91 -42.58 19.48
N TYR A 849 11.21 -43.01 18.43
CA TYR A 849 10.21 -42.21 17.75
C TYR A 849 8.93 -42.99 17.50
N ARG A 850 7.86 -42.22 17.30
CA ARG A 850 6.58 -42.69 16.80
C ARG A 850 6.31 -42.04 15.45
N VAL A 851 5.86 -42.84 14.48
CA VAL A 851 5.48 -42.36 13.16
C VAL A 851 3.98 -42.55 13.01
N ILE A 852 3.26 -41.45 12.83
CA ILE A 852 1.80 -41.44 12.65
C ILE A 852 1.51 -41.15 11.18
N VAL A 853 0.83 -42.08 10.51
CA VAL A 853 0.33 -41.89 9.15
C VAL A 853 -1.16 -41.57 9.24
N ARG A 854 -1.64 -40.54 8.55
CA ARG A 854 -3.04 -40.07 8.58
C ARG A 854 -3.61 -39.84 7.19
N ASP A 855 -4.90 -40.08 7.05
CA ASP A 855 -5.71 -39.63 5.91
C ASP A 855 -7.12 -39.27 6.43
N GLY A 856 -7.49 -37.99 6.32
CA GLY A 856 -8.65 -37.44 7.02
C GLY A 856 -8.61 -37.75 8.53
N GLU A 857 -9.72 -38.27 9.05
CA GLU A 857 -9.85 -38.68 10.46
C GLU A 857 -9.18 -40.03 10.78
N SER A 858 -8.78 -40.81 9.76
CA SER A 858 -8.16 -42.11 9.95
C SER A 858 -6.68 -41.97 10.22
N SER A 859 -6.15 -42.73 11.19
CA SER A 859 -4.72 -42.75 11.49
C SER A 859 -4.21 -44.14 11.85
N LYS A 860 -2.91 -44.37 11.61
CA LYS A 860 -2.15 -45.55 12.01
C LYS A 860 -0.83 -45.11 12.62
N THR A 861 -0.47 -45.69 13.77
CA THR A 861 0.77 -45.35 14.47
C THR A 861 1.74 -46.52 14.46
N LEU A 862 3.00 -46.21 14.15
CA LEU A 862 4.15 -47.09 14.30
C LEU A 862 4.93 -46.64 15.53
N GLU A 863 5.09 -47.55 16.48
CA GLU A 863 5.69 -47.28 17.80
C GLU A 863 7.14 -47.80 17.86
N ASN A 864 7.91 -47.27 18.81
CA ASN A 864 9.23 -47.75 19.20
C ASN A 864 10.26 -47.83 18.05
N LEU A 865 10.23 -46.84 17.15
CA LEU A 865 11.12 -46.79 15.99
C LEU A 865 12.45 -46.11 16.36
N LYS A 866 13.56 -46.62 15.83
CA LYS A 866 14.91 -46.06 16.02
C LYS A 866 15.56 -45.77 14.67
N PRO A 867 16.37 -44.71 14.55
CA PRO A 867 17.07 -44.41 13.30
C PRO A 867 18.00 -45.55 12.88
N LEU A 868 17.85 -46.03 11.65
CA LEU A 868 18.72 -47.04 11.03
C LEU A 868 19.19 -46.55 9.66
N ALA A 869 20.42 -46.91 9.27
CA ALA A 869 20.93 -46.59 7.93
C ALA A 869 20.10 -47.24 6.81
N ALA A 870 19.56 -48.43 7.08
CA ALA A 870 18.66 -49.18 6.20
C ALA A 870 17.49 -49.74 7.03
N PRO A 871 16.38 -48.98 7.17
CA PRO A 871 15.21 -49.46 7.90
C PRO A 871 14.48 -50.54 7.09
N LYS A 872 13.51 -51.21 7.73
CA LYS A 872 12.65 -52.18 7.04
C LYS A 872 11.55 -51.46 6.24
N GLU A 873 11.19 -52.04 5.08
CA GLU A 873 9.94 -51.69 4.41
C GLU A 873 8.77 -51.94 5.38
N THR A 874 7.97 -50.92 5.62
CA THR A 874 6.81 -50.98 6.51
C THR A 874 5.56 -50.64 5.73
N ARG A 875 4.65 -51.62 5.63
CA ARG A 875 3.38 -51.46 4.90
C ARG A 875 2.29 -51.00 5.84
N VAL A 876 1.71 -49.84 5.55
CA VAL A 876 0.59 -49.27 6.32
C VAL A 876 -0.66 -49.35 5.45
N ARG A 877 -1.69 -50.06 5.93
CA ARG A 877 -2.96 -50.22 5.20
C ARG A 877 -4.05 -49.42 5.92
N PHE A 878 -4.73 -48.56 5.16
CA PHE A 878 -5.89 -47.81 5.61
C PHE A 878 -7.17 -48.62 5.39
#